data_AF-A0A4T0M0F6-F1
#
_entry.id   AF-A0A4T0M0F6-F1
#
_cell.length_a   1.000
_cell.length_b   1.000
_cell.length_c   1.000
_cell.angle_alpha   90.00
_cell.angle_beta   90.00
_cell.angle_gamma   90.00
#
_symmetry.space_group_name_H-M   'P 1'
#
loop_
_entity.id
_entity.type
_entity.pdbx_description
1 polymer ?
#
loop_
_entity_poly.entity_id
_entity_poly.type
_entity_poly.pdbx_seq_one_letter_code
_entity_poly.pdbx_strand_id
1 'polypeptide(L)'
;MHQGVILVILPSSMEVPSYTLINYEITEIPTTQELRQGLEKGSDQIKLDTLKKIILLTLNGQSQPDLLMPIIQSILPNKNKHLKKLLHFYWEICPKYDEQNKLKQEMILVCNAIRNDLQHPNEFIRGSTLRFLQKITDYELLEPLLPTVRTCLEHRHSYVRKNAVFAIWSIYNKFEYLVPDAAELLQAFLVAESDNNCKRNAFVALANISTPIALEYLENFRDNLLSFDELLQLSLIELIRNDKDINANRALYLNFISQLLESSHYSVKYDAAITLTVLTNNSLAVKSAAAAFINIILNVSDNNVKLIVLARLSEMLSTNPNLLDTLVLDILNVLSAPDLQVKKKVIKIILEMINSRNVDQIVDYLKNELLKTTSSQDFERNVEYRQLLIQSIHTISIKYSQVASSVVDTLMRFLGDSNNPSAVDVISFVRQVVEKFPSLRQTIIKRLFETFSDVKSGKVFRGALWIIGEYCEQTDDIKMAFEKVRLVIGSIPILAAEQKAYDEQDYQNTNEENGQEQLITTTKVLADGTYATETKVSSAEDASRLAAVKAASKPPLRGLILNGDFYTASVLASTLTKLVMRLSTNQNLEANELNSIKAEAMLIMTSIIRVGQSKFVSTQIDEDSAERILSCVQALADETASNSFKDIFLNDTKAAYSKMIHIEEEKVKEKNIKDSKVVKVQPDDLIAFRQFKKKTVDLDTKEFELDLTRATGADELKDDFMSKLQRIVQLTGFSDTIYAEAYVNIHQFDIILDVLIVNQTGNTMQNLNIEFATLGDLKLVERPSTLTLGPHAFHNVKATVKVSSTETGVIFGNIGYDGPGAAESTNIVLNDIHVDIMDYIKPAYCNEAQFRSMWSEFEWENKVHVNTSISDLRLYLKHIMKSTNMSCLTPEASMSGECGFLSANMYARSVFGEDALANISLEKNEEGVNDGVIQGHVRIRSKTQGIALSLGDKVSVLSYSARTMSSSFKVTSTPNAPSAVGPYVQAITHNGVVYASGCIPLDPQSMTIVGEGSIEPQATQVLKNLKNVLEASGSSMQDVMKTTCLLKNMEDFVAFNKVYEGAFAPHKPARSCFEVARLPKDVLVEVEAIAAVKN
;
A
#
# COMPACT_ATOMS: atom_id res chain seq x y z
N MET A 1 36.43 16.74 14.30
CA MET A 1 37.89 16.52 14.37
C MET A 1 38.16 15.20 15.10
N HIS A 2 38.62 14.22 14.33
CA HIS A 2 39.29 12.95 14.65
C HIS A 2 38.84 11.95 13.59
N GLN A 3 39.51 12.03 12.44
CA GLN A 3 39.38 11.14 11.30
C GLN A 3 39.92 9.75 11.69
N GLY A 4 39.03 8.85 12.08
CA GLY A 4 39.31 7.44 12.25
C GLY A 4 38.78 6.66 11.06
N VAL A 5 39.67 5.97 10.34
CA VAL A 5 39.30 4.99 9.30
C VAL A 5 38.67 3.78 10.00
N ILE A 6 37.35 3.68 9.98
CA ILE A 6 36.62 2.50 10.44
C ILE A 6 36.09 1.76 9.22
N LEU A 7 36.85 0.75 8.78
CA LEU A 7 36.30 -0.37 7.99
C LEU A 7 35.39 -1.17 8.93
N VAL A 8 34.08 -0.91 8.88
CA VAL A 8 33.08 -1.68 9.61
C VAL A 8 32.95 -3.04 8.93
N ILE A 9 33.31 -4.10 9.65
CA ILE A 9 32.97 -5.48 9.27
C ILE A 9 31.64 -5.76 9.97
N LEU A 10 30.54 -5.76 9.21
CA LEU A 10 29.29 -6.34 9.71
C LEU A 10 29.41 -7.87 9.63
N PRO A 11 29.11 -8.62 10.69
CA PRO A 11 28.93 -10.05 10.59
C PRO A 11 27.54 -10.31 9.98
N SER A 12 27.44 -10.37 8.66
CA SER A 12 26.26 -10.94 8.00
C SER A 12 26.46 -12.45 7.81
N SER A 13 25.45 -13.20 8.25
CA SER A 13 25.27 -14.62 7.95
C SER A 13 25.07 -14.81 6.45
N MET A 14 25.89 -15.67 5.87
CA MET A 14 25.79 -16.31 4.56
C MET A 14 25.76 -15.42 3.30
N GLU A 15 26.67 -15.78 2.39
CA GLU A 15 26.73 -15.48 0.96
C GLU A 15 27.07 -14.03 0.52
N VAL A 16 28.31 -13.92 0.02
CA VAL A 16 29.00 -12.78 -0.60
C VAL A 16 29.50 -11.68 0.37
N PRO A 17 30.83 -11.43 0.46
CA PRO A 17 31.34 -10.28 1.18
C PRO A 17 30.99 -8.97 0.44
N SER A 18 30.06 -8.20 0.99
CA SER A 18 29.75 -6.84 0.54
C SER A 18 30.79 -5.84 1.04
N TYR A 19 31.40 -5.07 0.15
CA TYR A 19 32.32 -3.97 0.47
C TYR A 19 31.58 -2.63 0.35
N THR A 20 31.52 -1.83 1.39
CA THR A 20 31.23 -0.40 1.25
C THR A 20 32.52 0.31 0.86
N LEU A 21 32.67 0.64 -0.43
CA LEU A 21 33.70 1.57 -0.89
C LEU A 21 33.26 2.98 -0.49
N ILE A 22 33.78 3.49 0.62
CA ILE A 22 33.63 4.91 0.96
C ILE A 22 34.56 5.68 0.03
N ASN A 23 33.97 6.34 -0.98
CA ASN A 23 34.66 7.18 -1.94
C ASN A 23 35.41 8.32 -1.20
N TYR A 24 36.68 8.51 -1.54
CA TYR A 24 37.48 9.63 -1.10
C TYR A 24 37.84 10.43 -2.36
N GLU A 25 37.43 11.69 -2.43
CA GLU A 25 37.85 12.59 -3.51
C GLU A 25 39.38 12.73 -3.50
N ILE A 26 40.04 12.11 -4.47
CA ILE A 26 41.46 12.35 -4.72
C ILE A 26 41.52 13.59 -5.62
N THR A 27 41.73 14.77 -5.02
CA THR A 27 41.84 16.05 -5.73
C THR A 27 43.11 16.19 -6.58
N GLU A 28 44.16 15.40 -6.29
CA GLU A 28 45.42 15.38 -7.05
C GLU A 28 45.95 13.94 -7.19
N ILE A 29 46.21 13.49 -8.42
CA ILE A 29 46.79 12.17 -8.70
C ILE A 29 48.31 12.27 -8.46
N PRO A 30 48.86 11.61 -7.41
CA PRO A 30 50.29 11.67 -7.12
C PRO A 30 51.10 10.90 -8.18
N THR A 31 52.30 11.38 -8.49
CA THR A 31 53.17 10.71 -9.47
C THR A 31 53.75 9.40 -8.92
N THR A 32 54.07 8.45 -9.81
CA THR A 32 54.66 7.15 -9.41
C THR A 32 55.95 7.31 -8.59
N GLN A 33 56.72 8.37 -8.84
CA GLN A 33 57.93 8.68 -8.06
C GLN A 33 57.63 9.17 -6.64
N GLU A 34 56.60 10.00 -6.45
CA GLU A 34 56.16 10.45 -5.13
C GLU A 34 55.62 9.29 -4.29
N LEU A 35 54.83 8.40 -4.91
CA LEU A 35 54.35 7.19 -4.26
C LEU A 35 55.52 6.29 -3.84
N ARG A 36 56.52 6.10 -4.71
CA ARG A 36 57.72 5.32 -4.38
C ARG A 36 58.52 5.93 -3.21
N GLN A 37 58.71 7.25 -3.21
CA GLN A 37 59.40 7.94 -2.10
C GLN A 37 58.62 7.84 -0.78
N GLY A 38 57.29 7.96 -0.83
CA GLY A 38 56.42 7.79 0.34
C GLY A 38 56.49 6.38 0.94
N LEU A 39 56.70 5.35 0.10
CA LEU A 39 56.87 3.97 0.53
C LEU A 39 58.27 3.65 1.11
N GLU A 40 59.34 4.15 0.49
CA GLU A 40 60.72 3.82 0.88
C GLU A 40 61.21 4.68 2.07
N LYS A 41 60.90 5.98 2.08
CA LYS A 41 61.44 6.96 3.05
C LYS A 41 60.42 7.51 4.05
N GLY A 42 59.13 7.21 3.88
CA GLY A 42 58.06 7.71 4.75
C GLY A 42 58.03 7.04 6.14
N SER A 43 57.45 7.74 7.13
CA SER A 43 57.08 7.14 8.42
C SER A 43 55.94 6.12 8.24
N ASP A 44 55.69 5.26 9.23
CA ASP A 44 54.62 4.26 9.17
C ASP A 44 53.24 4.85 8.80
N GLN A 45 52.94 6.07 9.25
CA GLN A 45 51.70 6.77 8.92
C GLN A 45 51.67 7.22 7.46
N ILE A 46 52.79 7.75 6.95
CA ILE A 46 52.93 8.16 5.54
C ILE A 46 52.84 6.93 4.62
N LYS A 47 53.49 5.82 4.99
CA LYS A 47 53.38 4.54 4.26
C LYS A 47 51.94 4.05 4.21
N LEU A 48 51.21 4.22 5.31
CA LEU A 48 49.81 3.81 5.43
C LEU A 48 48.91 4.61 4.50
N ASP A 49 49.05 5.93 4.49
CA ASP A 49 48.27 6.79 3.60
C ASP A 49 48.69 6.65 2.13
N THR A 50 49.97 6.40 1.87
CA THR A 50 50.48 6.10 0.52
C THR A 50 49.90 4.79 -0.01
N LEU A 51 49.87 3.73 0.80
CA LEU A 51 49.29 2.43 0.42
C LEU A 51 47.78 2.52 0.17
N LYS A 52 47.04 3.34 0.95
CA LYS A 52 45.62 3.61 0.68
C LYS A 52 45.42 4.27 -0.69
N LYS A 53 46.23 5.29 -1.02
CA LYS A 53 46.17 5.97 -2.32
C LYS A 53 46.43 5.00 -3.47
N ILE A 54 47.41 4.11 -3.32
CA ILE A 54 47.72 3.08 -4.34
C ILE A 54 46.54 2.12 -4.54
N ILE A 55 45.90 1.67 -3.47
CA ILE A 55 44.72 0.79 -3.55
C ILE A 55 43.58 1.49 -4.30
N LEU A 56 43.30 2.76 -3.98
CA LEU A 56 42.27 3.55 -4.65
C LEU A 56 42.56 3.75 -6.15
N LEU A 57 43.79 4.11 -6.51
CA LEU A 57 44.19 4.26 -7.92
C LEU A 57 44.05 2.94 -8.69
N THR A 58 44.39 1.82 -8.06
CA THR A 58 44.27 0.49 -8.68
C THR A 58 42.80 0.09 -8.88
N LEU A 59 41.91 0.41 -7.93
CA LEU A 59 40.46 0.17 -8.06
C LEU A 59 39.82 1.04 -9.16
N ASN A 60 40.35 2.25 -9.38
CA ASN A 60 39.92 3.14 -10.46
C ASN A 60 40.51 2.76 -11.83
N GLY A 61 41.17 1.59 -11.96
CA GLY A 61 41.72 1.08 -13.21
C GLY A 61 43.13 1.60 -13.57
N GLN A 62 43.74 2.45 -12.73
CA GLN A 62 45.09 2.97 -12.92
C GLN A 62 46.11 2.14 -12.12
N SER A 63 46.36 0.91 -12.55
CA SER A 63 47.34 0.03 -11.89
C SER A 63 48.77 0.52 -12.11
N GLN A 64 49.57 0.54 -11.04
CA GLN A 64 50.99 0.92 -11.06
C GLN A 64 51.85 -0.33 -10.74
N PRO A 65 52.15 -1.20 -11.73
CA PRO A 65 52.88 -2.45 -11.51
C PRO A 65 54.31 -2.23 -10.99
N ASP A 66 54.94 -1.11 -11.32
CA ASP A 66 56.32 -0.76 -10.91
C ASP A 66 56.49 -0.56 -9.39
N LEU A 67 55.38 -0.38 -8.65
CA LEU A 67 55.39 -0.19 -7.21
C LEU A 67 55.35 -1.50 -6.42
N LEU A 68 55.17 -2.66 -7.09
CA LEU A 68 55.09 -3.96 -6.45
C LEU A 68 56.34 -4.30 -5.62
N MET A 69 57.53 -4.14 -6.20
CA MET A 69 58.79 -4.44 -5.51
C MET A 69 59.09 -3.48 -4.34
N PRO A 70 58.92 -2.14 -4.47
CA PRO A 70 58.99 -1.22 -3.34
C PRO A 70 58.05 -1.57 -2.18
N ILE A 71 56.83 -2.04 -2.47
CA ILE A 71 55.87 -2.50 -1.45
C ILE A 71 56.39 -3.75 -0.73
N ILE A 72 56.88 -4.75 -1.49
CA ILE A 72 57.47 -5.98 -0.96
C ILE A 72 58.69 -5.67 -0.07
N GLN A 73 59.56 -4.73 -0.46
CA GLN A 73 60.77 -4.41 0.31
C GLN A 73 60.47 -3.54 1.54
N SER A 74 59.56 -2.57 1.43
CA SER A 74 59.40 -1.50 2.43
C SER A 74 58.22 -1.67 3.38
N ILE A 75 57.18 -2.44 2.99
CA ILE A 75 55.96 -2.65 3.79
C ILE A 75 55.90 -4.07 4.37
N LEU A 76 56.28 -5.09 3.60
CA LEU A 76 56.25 -6.50 4.03
C LEU A 76 56.97 -6.78 5.37
N PRO A 77 58.18 -6.24 5.64
CA PRO A 77 58.87 -6.51 6.92
C PRO A 77 58.28 -5.71 8.10
N ASN A 78 57.34 -4.80 7.86
CA ASN A 78 56.81 -3.92 8.91
C ASN A 78 55.87 -4.70 9.87
N LYS A 79 55.99 -4.43 11.18
CA LYS A 79 55.21 -5.09 12.23
C LYS A 79 53.89 -4.37 12.55
N ASN A 80 53.64 -3.21 11.96
CA ASN A 80 52.44 -2.43 12.23
C ASN A 80 51.16 -3.13 11.75
N LYS A 81 50.20 -3.33 12.66
CA LYS A 81 48.95 -4.06 12.42
C LYS A 81 48.09 -3.43 11.32
N HIS A 82 48.02 -2.10 11.26
CA HIS A 82 47.19 -1.40 10.29
C HIS A 82 47.76 -1.47 8.87
N LEU A 83 49.09 -1.38 8.75
CA LEU A 83 49.80 -1.56 7.48
C LEU A 83 49.62 -2.98 6.95
N LYS A 84 49.75 -4.01 7.79
CA LYS A 84 49.50 -5.40 7.38
C LYS A 84 48.08 -5.64 6.91
N LYS A 85 47.09 -5.06 7.59
CA LYS A 85 45.69 -5.16 7.17
C LYS A 85 45.45 -4.52 5.79
N LEU A 86 46.05 -3.35 5.53
CA LEU A 86 46.00 -2.70 4.22
C LEU A 86 46.76 -3.48 3.14
N LEU A 87 47.87 -4.11 3.51
CA LEU A 87 48.64 -4.96 2.63
C LEU A 87 47.82 -6.16 2.13
N HIS A 88 47.00 -6.77 2.98
CA HIS A 88 46.06 -7.83 2.55
C HIS A 88 45.06 -7.34 1.48
N PHE A 89 44.55 -6.12 1.59
CA PHE A 89 43.67 -5.54 0.57
C PHE A 89 44.42 -5.27 -0.74
N TYR A 90 45.68 -4.81 -0.65
CA TYR A 90 46.51 -4.64 -1.85
C TYR A 90 46.75 -5.97 -2.58
N TRP A 91 47.01 -7.06 -1.85
CA TRP A 91 47.20 -8.39 -2.45
C TRP A 91 45.94 -8.97 -3.13
N GLU A 92 44.76 -8.51 -2.72
CA GLU A 92 43.50 -8.89 -3.36
C GLU A 92 43.39 -8.28 -4.77
N ILE A 93 43.89 -7.05 -4.95
CA ILE A 93 43.66 -6.22 -6.15
C ILE A 93 44.87 -6.22 -7.11
N CYS A 94 46.08 -6.49 -6.60
CA CYS A 94 47.31 -6.43 -7.39
C CYS A 94 47.32 -7.40 -8.59
N PRO A 95 47.84 -7.01 -9.77
CA PRO A 95 47.99 -7.91 -10.91
C PRO A 95 49.06 -8.99 -10.63
N LYS A 96 48.61 -10.24 -10.46
CA LYS A 96 49.42 -11.40 -10.06
C LYS A 96 50.07 -12.16 -11.22
N TYR A 97 49.48 -12.04 -12.41
CA TYR A 97 49.92 -12.73 -13.60
C TYR A 97 50.71 -11.80 -14.52
N ASP A 98 51.65 -12.37 -15.25
CA ASP A 98 52.40 -11.71 -16.30
C ASP A 98 51.63 -11.73 -17.64
N GLU A 99 52.13 -11.07 -18.68
CA GLU A 99 51.51 -11.02 -20.02
C GLU A 99 51.30 -12.41 -20.65
N GLN A 100 52.08 -13.42 -20.24
CA GLN A 100 51.91 -14.82 -20.66
C GLN A 100 51.02 -15.65 -19.72
N ASN A 101 50.24 -15.01 -18.85
CA ASN A 101 49.33 -15.66 -17.88
C ASN A 101 50.01 -16.58 -16.85
N LYS A 102 51.31 -16.39 -16.61
CA LYS A 102 52.08 -17.10 -15.58
C LYS A 102 52.18 -16.26 -14.31
N LEU A 103 52.16 -16.89 -13.13
CA LEU A 103 52.32 -16.19 -11.86
C LEU A 103 53.69 -15.49 -11.79
N LYS A 104 53.69 -14.20 -11.43
CA LYS A 104 54.89 -13.37 -11.28
C LYS A 104 55.85 -13.97 -10.24
N GLN A 105 57.16 -13.94 -10.51
CA GLN A 105 58.18 -14.52 -9.62
C GLN A 105 58.19 -13.85 -8.23
N GLU A 106 57.85 -12.57 -8.17
CA GLU A 106 57.70 -11.78 -6.94
C GLU A 106 56.66 -12.38 -5.99
N MET A 107 55.67 -13.10 -6.50
CA MET A 107 54.62 -13.73 -5.69
C MET A 107 55.15 -14.87 -4.81
N ILE A 108 56.30 -15.46 -5.14
CA ILE A 108 56.97 -16.45 -4.28
C ILE A 108 57.38 -15.80 -2.95
N LEU A 109 57.87 -14.55 -2.98
CA LEU A 109 58.23 -13.80 -1.77
C LEU A 109 56.98 -13.47 -0.94
N VAL A 110 55.87 -13.16 -1.61
CA VAL A 110 54.57 -12.91 -0.97
C VAL A 110 54.07 -14.18 -0.28
N CYS A 111 54.13 -15.35 -0.93
CA CYS A 111 53.79 -16.63 -0.31
C CYS A 111 54.62 -16.92 0.95
N ASN A 112 55.94 -16.68 0.90
CA ASN A 112 56.80 -16.89 2.06
C ASN A 112 56.43 -15.95 3.23
N ALA A 113 56.11 -14.69 2.92
CA ALA A 113 55.67 -13.75 3.95
C ALA A 113 54.30 -14.10 4.55
N ILE A 114 53.33 -14.53 3.73
CA ILE A 114 52.04 -15.01 4.22
C ILE A 114 52.25 -16.23 5.13
N ARG A 115 53.14 -17.15 4.76
CA ARG A 115 53.50 -18.31 5.60
C ARG A 115 54.08 -17.88 6.95
N ASN A 116 54.99 -16.91 6.96
CA ASN A 116 55.55 -16.36 8.20
C ASN A 116 54.48 -15.67 9.07
N ASP A 117 53.50 -15.00 8.44
CA ASP A 117 52.40 -14.34 9.15
C ASP A 117 51.42 -15.34 9.77
N LEU A 118 51.18 -16.49 9.12
CA LEU A 118 50.44 -17.60 9.72
C LEU A 118 51.17 -18.25 10.90
N GLN A 119 52.50 -18.14 10.96
CA GLN A 119 53.33 -18.61 12.08
C GLN A 119 53.69 -17.51 13.08
N HIS A 120 53.20 -16.28 12.89
CA HIS A 120 53.59 -15.14 13.70
C HIS A 120 53.10 -15.27 15.16
N PRO A 121 53.88 -14.94 16.20
CA PRO A 121 53.48 -15.13 17.60
C PRO A 121 52.19 -14.39 17.99
N ASN A 122 51.86 -13.29 17.31
CA ASN A 122 50.63 -12.54 17.50
C ASN A 122 49.41 -13.20 16.83
N GLU A 123 48.42 -13.58 17.64
CA GLU A 123 47.21 -14.27 17.25
C GLU A 123 46.31 -13.41 16.34
N PHE A 124 46.31 -12.09 16.52
CA PHE A 124 45.55 -11.18 15.68
C PHE A 124 46.04 -11.22 14.24
N ILE A 125 47.37 -11.24 14.05
CA ILE A 125 47.99 -11.31 12.72
C ILE A 125 47.63 -12.65 12.07
N ARG A 126 47.85 -13.78 12.77
CA ARG A 126 47.46 -15.10 12.27
C ARG A 126 45.99 -15.17 11.84
N GLY A 127 45.07 -14.73 12.70
CA GLY A 127 43.64 -14.76 12.40
C GLY A 127 43.23 -13.78 11.29
N SER A 128 43.91 -12.63 11.16
CA SER A 128 43.70 -11.69 10.05
C SER A 128 44.21 -12.26 8.73
N THR A 129 45.33 -12.98 8.75
CA THR A 129 45.90 -13.67 7.58
C THR A 129 45.02 -14.84 7.16
N LEU A 130 44.52 -15.65 8.09
CA LEU A 130 43.55 -16.73 7.80
C LEU A 130 42.26 -16.21 7.16
N ARG A 131 41.75 -15.05 7.61
CA ARG A 131 40.61 -14.38 6.96
C ARG A 131 40.95 -13.86 5.57
N PHE A 132 42.17 -13.40 5.36
CA PHE A 132 42.64 -13.00 4.03
C PHE A 132 42.74 -14.21 3.08
N LEU A 133 43.21 -15.37 3.55
CA LEU A 133 43.28 -16.60 2.72
C LEU A 133 41.93 -17.04 2.17
N GLN A 134 40.84 -16.82 2.91
CA GLN A 134 39.48 -17.13 2.44
C GLN A 134 39.13 -16.40 1.13
N LYS A 135 39.78 -15.26 0.85
CA LYS A 135 39.52 -14.46 -0.35
C LYS A 135 40.38 -14.84 -1.55
N ILE A 136 41.55 -15.44 -1.34
CA ILE A 136 42.46 -15.79 -2.43
C ILE A 136 41.82 -16.82 -3.36
N THR A 137 41.92 -16.59 -4.67
CA THR A 137 41.36 -17.43 -5.74
C THR A 137 42.42 -18.26 -6.46
N ASP A 138 43.71 -18.02 -6.22
CA ASP A 138 44.78 -18.60 -7.02
C ASP A 138 45.34 -19.85 -6.34
N TYR A 139 45.25 -21.02 -6.99
CA TYR A 139 45.65 -22.29 -6.39
C TYR A 139 47.17 -22.37 -6.12
N GLU A 140 48.00 -21.82 -7.01
CA GLU A 140 49.47 -21.83 -6.88
C GLU A 140 49.97 -21.08 -5.62
N LEU A 141 49.20 -20.10 -5.15
CA LEU A 141 49.51 -19.36 -3.93
C LEU A 141 49.05 -20.11 -2.67
N LEU A 142 47.96 -20.88 -2.76
CA LEU A 142 47.32 -21.54 -1.62
C LEU A 142 47.99 -22.88 -1.28
N GLU A 143 48.37 -23.68 -2.28
CA GLU A 143 48.96 -25.01 -2.09
C GLU A 143 50.16 -24.99 -1.12
N PRO A 144 51.15 -24.07 -1.22
CA PRO A 144 52.29 -24.03 -0.31
C PRO A 144 51.93 -23.59 1.12
N LEU A 145 50.73 -23.04 1.37
CA LEU A 145 50.32 -22.51 2.66
C LEU A 145 49.50 -23.52 3.48
N LEU A 146 48.92 -24.54 2.83
CA LEU A 146 48.05 -25.55 3.44
C LEU A 146 48.60 -26.20 4.71
N PRO A 147 49.86 -26.67 4.77
CA PRO A 147 50.38 -27.30 5.98
C PRO A 147 50.34 -26.35 7.19
N THR A 148 50.60 -25.06 6.95
CA THR A 148 50.60 -24.05 8.01
C THR A 148 49.17 -23.73 8.46
N VAL A 149 48.22 -23.68 7.52
CA VAL A 149 46.79 -23.51 7.84
C VAL A 149 46.28 -24.67 8.70
N ARG A 150 46.66 -25.92 8.39
CA ARG A 150 46.30 -27.10 9.21
C ARG A 150 46.84 -26.99 10.64
N THR A 151 48.11 -26.62 10.83
CA THR A 151 48.67 -26.41 12.18
C THR A 151 47.96 -25.31 12.98
N CYS A 152 47.28 -24.37 12.32
CA CYS A 152 46.51 -23.33 13.00
C CYS A 152 45.22 -23.86 13.67
N LEU A 153 44.75 -25.06 13.32
CA LEU A 153 43.63 -25.71 14.00
C LEU A 153 44.00 -26.15 15.42
N GLU A 154 45.25 -26.50 15.67
CA GLU A 154 45.73 -26.94 16.99
C GLU A 154 46.23 -25.77 17.85
N HIS A 155 46.06 -24.54 17.38
CA HIS A 155 46.58 -23.37 18.06
C HIS A 155 45.91 -23.14 19.42
N ARG A 156 46.66 -22.73 20.45
CA ARG A 156 46.15 -22.52 21.83
C ARG A 156 44.94 -21.58 21.92
N HIS A 157 44.90 -20.55 21.07
CA HIS A 157 43.87 -19.50 21.11
C HIS A 157 42.70 -19.78 20.15
N SER A 158 41.46 -19.75 20.67
CA SER A 158 40.21 -20.02 19.93
C SER A 158 39.99 -19.10 18.72
N TYR A 159 40.32 -17.81 18.85
CA TYR A 159 40.30 -16.86 17.73
C TYR A 159 41.09 -17.31 16.49
N VAL A 160 42.21 -18.03 16.63
CA VAL A 160 42.96 -18.55 15.47
C VAL A 160 42.26 -19.78 14.91
N ARG A 161 41.90 -20.73 15.78
CA ARG A 161 41.21 -21.98 15.38
C ARG A 161 39.92 -21.73 14.62
N LYS A 162 39.06 -20.81 15.11
CA LYS A 162 37.79 -20.46 14.45
C LYS A 162 37.96 -19.88 13.04
N ASN A 163 39.04 -19.14 12.79
CA ASN A 163 39.34 -18.58 11.47
C ASN A 163 40.01 -19.62 10.57
N ALA A 164 40.77 -20.55 11.15
CA ALA A 164 41.39 -21.66 10.43
C ALA A 164 40.35 -22.62 9.85
N VAL A 165 39.29 -22.93 10.63
CA VAL A 165 38.14 -23.72 10.16
C VAL A 165 37.53 -23.13 8.88
N PHE A 166 37.18 -21.84 8.88
CA PHE A 166 36.61 -21.21 7.69
C PHE A 166 37.61 -21.02 6.55
N ALA A 167 38.91 -20.88 6.85
CA ALA A 167 39.95 -20.88 5.81
C ALA A 167 40.00 -22.23 5.09
N ILE A 168 39.95 -23.34 5.82
CA ILE A 168 39.92 -24.69 5.24
C ILE A 168 38.65 -24.91 4.44
N TRP A 169 37.50 -24.53 4.98
CA TRP A 169 36.22 -24.59 4.27
C TRP A 169 36.24 -23.79 2.96
N SER A 170 36.71 -22.55 3.01
CA SER A 170 36.80 -21.70 1.82
C SER A 170 37.78 -22.24 0.77
N ILE A 171 38.88 -22.87 1.19
CA ILE A 171 39.84 -23.49 0.27
C ILE A 171 39.22 -24.73 -0.37
N TYR A 172 38.54 -25.57 0.41
CA TYR A 172 37.82 -26.75 -0.11
C TYR A 172 36.75 -26.36 -1.14
N ASN A 173 35.90 -25.37 -0.83
CA ASN A 173 34.85 -24.90 -1.75
C ASN A 173 35.39 -24.39 -3.09
N LYS A 174 36.58 -23.78 -3.09
CA LYS A 174 37.23 -23.29 -4.32
C LYS A 174 38.00 -24.39 -5.04
N PHE A 175 38.68 -25.24 -4.29
CA PHE A 175 39.62 -26.25 -4.77
C PHE A 175 39.51 -27.53 -3.95
N GLU A 176 38.55 -28.38 -4.30
CA GLU A 176 38.28 -29.64 -3.59
C GLU A 176 39.52 -30.56 -3.50
N TYR A 177 40.31 -30.64 -4.57
CA TYR A 177 41.50 -31.49 -4.66
C TYR A 177 42.64 -31.08 -3.72
N LEU A 178 42.66 -29.83 -3.21
CA LEU A 178 43.72 -29.36 -2.32
C LEU A 178 43.58 -29.89 -0.89
N VAL A 179 42.34 -30.15 -0.44
CA VAL A 179 42.05 -30.66 0.91
C VAL A 179 40.95 -31.73 0.82
N PRO A 180 41.22 -32.90 0.21
CA PRO A 180 40.20 -33.94 0.05
C PRO A 180 39.73 -34.53 1.40
N ASP A 181 40.59 -34.46 2.43
CA ASP A 181 40.36 -34.90 3.80
C ASP A 181 39.68 -33.84 4.70
N ALA A 182 39.16 -32.75 4.12
CA ALA A 182 38.61 -31.63 4.89
C ALA A 182 37.47 -32.04 5.84
N ALA A 183 36.58 -32.93 5.41
CA ALA A 183 35.44 -33.37 6.20
C ALA A 183 35.85 -34.16 7.46
N GLU A 184 36.73 -35.15 7.31
CA GLU A 184 37.25 -35.97 8.42
C GLU A 184 38.04 -35.11 9.41
N LEU A 185 38.85 -34.19 8.90
CA LEU A 185 39.65 -33.27 9.70
C LEU A 185 38.77 -32.32 10.53
N LEU A 186 37.68 -31.79 9.95
CA LEU A 186 36.73 -30.94 10.69
C LEU A 186 35.88 -31.72 11.69
N GLN A 187 35.53 -32.98 11.40
CA GLN A 187 34.84 -33.86 12.34
C GLN A 187 35.73 -34.15 13.57
N ALA A 188 37.01 -34.51 13.35
CA ALA A 188 37.97 -34.73 14.43
C ALA A 188 38.18 -33.45 15.27
N PHE A 189 38.26 -32.29 14.61
CA PHE A 189 38.34 -31.00 15.29
C PHE A 189 37.09 -30.73 16.15
N LEU A 190 35.89 -30.97 15.61
CA LEU A 190 34.62 -30.72 16.30
C LEU A 190 34.47 -31.57 17.58
N VAL A 191 34.97 -32.80 17.57
CA VAL A 191 34.97 -33.71 18.73
C VAL A 191 36.00 -33.28 19.79
N ALA A 192 37.18 -32.81 19.39
CA ALA A 192 38.25 -32.43 20.31
C ALA A 192 38.07 -31.02 20.93
N GLU A 193 37.35 -30.13 20.25
CA GLU A 193 37.22 -28.73 20.63
C GLU A 193 36.32 -28.53 21.86
N SER A 194 36.58 -27.49 22.66
CA SER A 194 35.76 -27.14 23.84
C SER A 194 35.03 -25.81 23.68
N ASP A 195 35.55 -24.88 22.87
CA ASP A 195 34.98 -23.54 22.68
C ASP A 195 33.74 -23.57 21.77
N ASN A 196 32.61 -23.03 22.25
CA ASN A 196 31.32 -23.06 21.56
C ASN A 196 31.34 -22.36 20.19
N ASN A 197 32.06 -21.24 20.06
CA ASN A 197 32.16 -20.51 18.79
C ASN A 197 32.96 -21.31 17.75
N CYS A 198 34.03 -21.97 18.18
CA CYS A 198 34.82 -22.84 17.31
C CYS A 198 34.00 -24.07 16.86
N LYS A 199 33.24 -24.69 17.79
CA LYS A 199 32.32 -25.79 17.48
C LYS A 199 31.26 -25.38 16.46
N ARG A 200 30.61 -24.24 16.66
CA ARG A 200 29.60 -23.72 15.71
C ARG A 200 30.18 -23.51 14.32
N ASN A 201 31.34 -22.87 14.21
CA ASN A 201 31.97 -22.66 12.90
C ASN A 201 32.40 -23.98 12.24
N ALA A 202 32.92 -24.93 13.01
CA ALA A 202 33.33 -26.24 12.52
C ALA A 202 32.13 -27.07 12.05
N PHE A 203 31.03 -27.03 12.80
CA PHE A 203 29.77 -27.66 12.43
C PHE A 203 29.18 -27.06 11.14
N VAL A 204 29.12 -25.72 11.03
CA VAL A 204 28.65 -25.04 9.80
C VAL A 204 29.54 -25.39 8.59
N ALA A 205 30.85 -25.40 8.76
CA ALA A 205 31.77 -25.80 7.70
C ALA A 205 31.56 -27.27 7.29
N LEU A 206 31.46 -28.18 8.26
CA LEU A 206 31.24 -29.60 8.03
C LEU A 206 29.90 -29.87 7.34
N ALA A 207 28.83 -29.21 7.78
CA ALA A 207 27.49 -29.36 7.22
C ALA A 207 27.41 -29.02 5.72
N ASN A 208 28.16 -28.00 5.30
CA ASN A 208 28.24 -27.57 3.91
C ASN A 208 29.17 -28.45 3.05
N ILE A 209 30.20 -29.06 3.64
CA ILE A 209 31.12 -29.97 2.95
C ILE A 209 30.47 -31.36 2.79
N SER A 210 30.02 -31.93 3.90
CA SER A 210 29.46 -33.28 3.95
C SER A 210 28.36 -33.34 5.02
N THR A 211 27.11 -33.19 4.56
CA THR A 211 25.92 -33.32 5.40
C THR A 211 25.82 -34.69 6.10
N PRO A 212 26.13 -35.84 5.47
CA PRO A 212 26.06 -37.15 6.15
C PRO A 212 26.95 -37.25 7.39
N ILE A 213 28.19 -36.73 7.33
CA ILE A 213 29.13 -36.77 8.46
C ILE A 213 28.68 -35.81 9.57
N ALA A 214 28.10 -34.66 9.20
CA ALA A 214 27.49 -33.75 10.17
C ALA A 214 26.32 -34.39 10.91
N LEU A 215 25.50 -35.21 10.23
CA LEU A 215 24.38 -35.92 10.83
C LEU A 215 24.82 -37.05 11.76
N GLU A 216 25.87 -37.79 11.41
CA GLU A 216 26.48 -38.80 12.29
C GLU A 216 26.96 -38.15 13.60
N TYR A 217 27.57 -36.97 13.53
CA TYR A 217 27.95 -36.22 14.72
C TYR A 217 26.72 -35.86 15.58
N LEU A 218 25.62 -35.39 14.96
CA LEU A 218 24.41 -35.05 15.71
C LEU A 218 23.71 -36.26 16.32
N GLU A 219 23.75 -37.42 15.67
CA GLU A 219 23.15 -38.65 16.18
C GLU A 219 23.81 -39.08 17.50
N ASN A 220 25.12 -38.88 17.65
CA ASN A 220 25.83 -39.11 18.91
C ASN A 220 25.34 -38.25 20.08
N PHE A 221 24.67 -37.12 19.80
CA PHE A 221 24.15 -36.17 20.80
C PHE A 221 22.62 -36.08 20.82
N ARG A 222 21.92 -37.09 20.27
CA ARG A 222 20.46 -37.10 20.13
C ARG A 222 19.68 -36.74 21.39
N ASP A 223 20.14 -37.17 22.57
CA ASP A 223 19.43 -36.97 23.83
C ASP A 223 19.88 -35.72 24.61
N ASN A 224 20.97 -35.06 24.19
CA ASN A 224 21.61 -33.96 24.92
C ASN A 224 21.63 -32.64 24.13
N LEU A 225 20.75 -32.48 23.13
CA LEU A 225 20.75 -31.32 22.24
C LEU A 225 20.46 -29.97 22.95
N LEU A 226 19.69 -30.02 24.03
CA LEU A 226 19.40 -28.86 24.88
C LEU A 226 20.64 -28.31 25.62
N SER A 227 21.70 -29.13 25.77
CA SER A 227 22.95 -28.70 26.40
C SER A 227 23.84 -27.85 25.48
N PHE A 228 23.52 -27.81 24.18
CA PHE A 228 24.26 -27.01 23.22
C PHE A 228 23.99 -25.52 23.43
N ASP A 229 24.99 -24.72 23.07
CA ASP A 229 24.89 -23.26 23.06
C ASP A 229 23.86 -22.77 22.04
N GLU A 230 23.28 -21.60 22.27
CA GLU A 230 22.23 -21.00 21.43
C GLU A 230 22.64 -20.94 19.95
N LEU A 231 23.88 -20.50 19.68
CA LEU A 231 24.39 -20.36 18.31
C LEU A 231 24.55 -21.70 17.58
N LEU A 232 24.88 -22.77 18.31
CA LEU A 232 25.01 -24.10 17.73
C LEU A 232 23.63 -24.69 17.43
N GLN A 233 22.64 -24.49 18.32
CA GLN A 233 21.25 -24.89 18.11
C GLN A 233 20.65 -24.19 16.87
N LEU A 234 20.90 -22.89 16.70
CA LEU A 234 20.45 -22.15 15.51
C LEU A 234 21.11 -22.68 14.23
N SER A 235 22.42 -22.96 14.25
CA SER A 235 23.10 -23.54 13.09
C SER A 235 22.60 -24.94 12.71
N LEU A 236 22.10 -25.70 13.69
CA LEU A 236 21.44 -26.98 13.43
C LEU A 236 20.10 -26.79 12.73
N ILE A 237 19.30 -25.81 13.17
CA ILE A 237 18.02 -25.49 12.50
C ILE A 237 18.29 -25.03 11.06
N GLU A 238 19.32 -24.21 10.84
CA GLU A 238 19.77 -23.77 9.51
C GLU A 238 20.18 -24.95 8.62
N LEU A 239 20.92 -25.94 9.15
CA LEU A 239 21.24 -27.18 8.44
C LEU A 239 19.96 -27.90 8.00
N ILE A 240 18.98 -28.04 8.88
CA ILE A 240 17.72 -28.75 8.56
C ILE A 240 16.95 -28.03 7.45
N ARG A 241 16.95 -26.69 7.45
CA ARG A 241 16.29 -25.89 6.40
C ARG A 241 16.99 -25.99 5.05
N ASN A 242 18.32 -26.09 5.05
CA ASN A 242 19.15 -26.09 3.84
C ASN A 242 19.43 -27.49 3.27
N ASP A 243 19.07 -28.56 3.97
CA ASP A 243 19.28 -29.93 3.49
C ASP A 243 18.49 -30.20 2.20
N LYS A 244 19.15 -30.77 1.20
CA LYS A 244 18.54 -31.10 -0.09
C LYS A 244 17.71 -32.39 -0.01
N ASP A 245 18.03 -33.27 0.94
CA ASP A 245 17.43 -34.60 1.10
C ASP A 245 16.58 -34.74 2.38
N ILE A 246 15.82 -33.69 2.72
CA ILE A 246 14.96 -33.61 3.93
C ILE A 246 14.09 -34.85 4.13
N ASN A 247 13.62 -35.49 3.06
CA ASN A 247 12.74 -36.67 3.16
C ASN A 247 13.45 -37.91 3.72
N ALA A 248 14.75 -38.09 3.46
CA ALA A 248 15.50 -39.25 3.93
C ALA A 248 15.72 -39.19 5.45
N ASN A 249 16.01 -37.99 5.98
CA ASN A 249 16.34 -37.74 7.38
C ASN A 249 15.17 -37.17 8.20
N ARG A 250 13.97 -37.12 7.62
CA ARG A 250 12.78 -36.45 8.18
C ARG A 250 12.47 -36.86 9.62
N ALA A 251 12.52 -38.16 9.94
CA ALA A 251 12.20 -38.65 11.27
C ALA A 251 13.20 -38.15 12.33
N LEU A 252 14.47 -38.06 11.95
CA LEU A 252 15.56 -37.59 12.78
C LEU A 252 15.41 -36.08 13.04
N TYR A 253 15.13 -35.28 11.99
CA TYR A 253 14.89 -33.85 12.11
C TYR A 253 13.67 -33.49 12.95
N LEU A 254 12.57 -34.25 12.82
CA LEU A 254 11.39 -34.04 13.64
C LEU A 254 11.67 -34.28 15.12
N ASN A 255 12.52 -35.25 15.47
CA ASN A 255 12.93 -35.48 16.86
C ASN A 255 13.74 -34.28 17.39
N PHE A 256 14.77 -33.85 16.65
CA PHE A 256 15.60 -32.71 17.05
C PHE A 256 14.81 -31.42 17.22
N ILE A 257 13.93 -31.08 16.28
CA ILE A 257 13.15 -29.85 16.36
C ILE A 257 12.13 -29.92 17.51
N SER A 258 11.53 -31.09 17.75
CA SER A 258 10.60 -31.25 18.87
C SER A 258 11.30 -31.04 20.22
N GLN A 259 12.55 -31.48 20.38
CA GLN A 259 13.35 -31.17 21.57
C GLN A 259 13.70 -29.68 21.65
N LEU A 260 14.10 -29.05 20.53
CA LEU A 260 14.46 -27.62 20.50
C LEU A 260 13.28 -26.69 20.82
N LEU A 261 12.03 -27.13 20.65
CA LEU A 261 10.87 -26.37 21.12
C LEU A 261 10.85 -26.16 22.65
N GLU A 262 11.55 -27.00 23.40
CA GLU A 262 11.66 -26.89 24.86
C GLU A 262 12.83 -26.01 25.32
N SER A 263 13.61 -25.41 24.40
CA SER A 263 14.79 -24.62 24.74
C SER A 263 14.49 -23.41 25.64
N SER A 264 15.42 -23.03 26.51
CA SER A 264 15.31 -21.81 27.33
C SER A 264 15.34 -20.53 26.48
N HIS A 265 16.03 -20.56 25.33
CA HIS A 265 16.23 -19.42 24.43
C HIS A 265 15.01 -19.23 23.50
N TYR A 266 14.47 -18.01 23.46
CA TYR A 266 13.31 -17.69 22.63
C TYR A 266 13.62 -17.66 21.13
N SER A 267 14.83 -17.26 20.72
CA SER A 267 15.28 -17.27 19.31
C SER A 267 15.20 -18.67 18.71
N VAL A 268 15.73 -19.66 19.46
CA VAL A 268 15.72 -21.08 19.07
C VAL A 268 14.30 -21.63 19.03
N LYS A 269 13.45 -21.33 20.02
CA LYS A 269 12.03 -21.73 20.02
C LYS A 269 11.28 -21.20 18.80
N TYR A 270 11.50 -19.94 18.45
CA TYR A 270 10.86 -19.30 17.30
C TYR A 270 11.27 -19.98 15.99
N ASP A 271 12.57 -20.16 15.78
CA ASP A 271 13.07 -20.80 14.56
C ASP A 271 12.73 -22.30 14.49
N ALA A 272 12.72 -23.00 15.62
CA ALA A 272 12.29 -24.39 15.71
C ALA A 272 10.80 -24.53 15.36
N ALA A 273 9.93 -23.66 15.88
CA ALA A 273 8.50 -23.68 15.59
C ALA A 273 8.20 -23.44 14.10
N ILE A 274 8.88 -22.47 13.48
CA ILE A 274 8.77 -22.21 12.03
C ILE A 274 9.22 -23.44 11.23
N THR A 275 10.38 -23.99 11.58
CA THR A 275 10.93 -25.14 10.83
C THR A 275 10.03 -26.37 11.01
N LEU A 276 9.42 -26.55 12.18
CA LEU A 276 8.47 -27.64 12.42
C LEU A 276 7.26 -27.55 11.49
N THR A 277 6.70 -26.36 11.31
CA THR A 277 5.55 -26.15 10.43
C THR A 277 5.89 -26.36 8.96
N VAL A 278 7.12 -26.03 8.54
CA VAL A 278 7.60 -26.31 7.17
C VAL A 278 7.82 -27.81 6.97
N LEU A 279 8.40 -28.48 7.95
CA LEU A 279 8.68 -29.90 7.85
C LEU A 279 7.39 -30.73 7.83
N THR A 280 6.42 -30.46 8.69
CA THR A 280 5.25 -31.35 8.87
C THR A 280 3.93 -30.61 9.07
N ASN A 281 2.88 -31.16 8.44
CA ASN A 281 1.50 -30.70 8.60
C ASN A 281 0.70 -31.56 9.61
N ASN A 282 1.40 -32.32 10.47
CA ASN A 282 0.73 -33.11 11.50
C ASN A 282 0.05 -32.18 12.52
N SER A 283 -1.22 -32.45 12.84
CA SER A 283 -2.01 -31.68 13.82
C SER A 283 -1.31 -31.50 15.16
N LEU A 284 -0.64 -32.55 15.66
CA LEU A 284 0.07 -32.46 16.94
C LEU A 284 1.24 -31.48 16.86
N ALA A 285 2.03 -31.55 15.79
CA ALA A 285 3.20 -30.71 15.60
C ALA A 285 2.81 -29.22 15.41
N VAL A 286 1.75 -28.96 14.65
CA VAL A 286 1.22 -27.60 14.46
C VAL A 286 0.70 -27.03 15.79
N LYS A 287 0.04 -27.85 16.63
CA LYS A 287 -0.37 -27.44 17.98
C LYS A 287 0.83 -27.13 18.88
N SER A 288 1.87 -27.95 18.85
CA SER A 288 3.09 -27.70 19.63
C SER A 288 3.81 -26.43 19.18
N ALA A 289 3.90 -26.17 17.87
CA ALA A 289 4.45 -24.93 17.32
C ALA A 289 3.63 -23.71 17.77
N ALA A 290 2.29 -23.79 17.71
CA ALA A 290 1.39 -22.75 18.20
C ALA A 290 1.58 -22.45 19.69
N ALA A 291 1.66 -23.49 20.52
CA ALA A 291 1.91 -23.36 21.95
C ALA A 291 3.26 -22.69 22.23
N ALA A 292 4.30 -23.02 21.45
CA ALA A 292 5.61 -22.37 21.55
C ALA A 292 5.53 -20.87 21.21
N PHE A 293 4.82 -20.49 20.14
CA PHE A 293 4.60 -19.08 19.79
C PHE A 293 3.85 -18.32 20.90
N ILE A 294 2.79 -18.91 21.46
CA ILE A 294 2.04 -18.28 22.56
C ILE A 294 2.93 -18.10 23.81
N ASN A 295 3.76 -19.10 24.13
CA ASN A 295 4.71 -19.00 25.24
C ASN A 295 5.71 -17.85 25.05
N ILE A 296 6.21 -17.66 23.82
CA ILE A 296 7.09 -16.52 23.48
C ILE A 296 6.33 -15.20 23.71
N ILE A 297 5.10 -15.08 23.22
CA ILE A 297 4.31 -13.85 23.32
C ILE A 297 4.03 -13.46 24.80
N LEU A 298 3.77 -14.44 25.66
CA LEU A 298 3.48 -14.19 27.08
C LEU A 298 4.72 -13.72 27.86
N ASN A 299 5.90 -14.28 27.56
CA ASN A 299 7.10 -14.05 28.36
C ASN A 299 8.03 -12.96 27.83
N VAL A 300 8.01 -12.67 26.52
CA VAL A 300 8.84 -11.62 25.93
C VAL A 300 8.35 -10.24 26.37
N SER A 301 9.28 -9.31 26.63
CA SER A 301 8.97 -7.93 26.98
C SER A 301 8.82 -7.01 25.76
N ASP A 302 9.54 -7.28 24.67
CA ASP A 302 9.53 -6.47 23.46
C ASP A 302 8.22 -6.63 22.67
N ASN A 303 7.51 -5.53 22.46
CA ASN A 303 6.25 -5.48 21.72
C ASN A 303 6.44 -5.80 20.23
N ASN A 304 7.57 -5.43 19.62
CA ASN A 304 7.82 -5.69 18.21
C ASN A 304 7.91 -7.19 17.94
N VAL A 305 8.63 -7.91 18.80
CA VAL A 305 8.71 -9.37 18.74
C VAL A 305 7.33 -9.99 18.91
N LYS A 306 6.51 -9.51 19.85
CA LYS A 306 5.12 -9.99 20.00
C LYS A 306 4.30 -9.83 18.72
N LEU A 307 4.41 -8.67 18.06
CA LEU A 307 3.68 -8.41 16.82
C LEU A 307 4.12 -9.33 15.68
N ILE A 308 5.43 -9.59 15.55
CA ILE A 308 5.98 -10.52 14.56
C ILE A 308 5.47 -11.94 14.81
N VAL A 309 5.55 -12.42 16.07
CA VAL A 309 5.10 -13.76 16.44
C VAL A 309 3.58 -13.90 16.27
N LEU A 310 2.80 -12.87 16.63
CA LEU A 310 1.34 -12.85 16.39
C LEU A 310 0.98 -12.86 14.90
N ALA A 311 1.76 -12.19 14.05
CA ALA A 311 1.57 -12.25 12.61
C ALA A 311 1.77 -13.68 12.07
N ARG A 312 2.83 -14.37 12.50
CA ARG A 312 3.07 -15.77 12.14
C ARG A 312 2.00 -16.72 12.69
N LEU A 313 1.54 -16.50 13.92
CA LEU A 313 0.40 -17.25 14.48
C LEU A 313 -0.87 -17.06 13.64
N SER A 314 -1.15 -15.85 13.16
CA SER A 314 -2.30 -15.58 12.27
C SER A 314 -2.17 -16.24 10.90
N GLU A 315 -0.96 -16.28 10.32
CA GLU A 315 -0.69 -16.99 9.06
C GLU A 315 -0.95 -18.50 9.22
N MET A 316 -0.49 -19.09 10.32
CA MET A 316 -0.71 -20.50 10.62
C MET A 316 -2.19 -20.84 10.84
N LEU A 317 -2.96 -19.94 11.46
CA LEU A 317 -4.41 -20.07 11.61
C LEU A 317 -5.15 -20.03 10.27
N SER A 318 -4.74 -19.14 9.37
CA SER A 318 -5.33 -19.05 8.03
C SER A 318 -5.08 -20.31 7.20
N THR A 319 -3.94 -20.97 7.42
CA THR A 319 -3.55 -22.19 6.71
C THR A 319 -4.27 -23.43 7.26
N ASN A 320 -4.47 -23.52 8.58
CA ASN A 320 -5.05 -24.68 9.26
C ASN A 320 -6.28 -24.31 10.12
N PRO A 321 -7.46 -24.06 9.49
CA PRO A 321 -8.65 -23.67 10.22
C PRO A 321 -9.13 -24.79 11.18
N ASN A 322 -9.64 -24.41 12.35
CA ASN A 322 -10.22 -25.27 13.41
C ASN A 322 -9.24 -26.19 14.18
N LEU A 323 -7.95 -26.19 13.83
CA LEU A 323 -6.99 -27.09 14.46
C LEU A 323 -6.51 -26.57 15.84
N LEU A 324 -6.49 -25.25 16.01
CA LEU A 324 -5.93 -24.56 17.17
C LEU A 324 -6.98 -24.14 18.21
N ASP A 325 -8.22 -24.60 18.07
CA ASP A 325 -9.34 -24.25 18.95
C ASP A 325 -9.09 -24.58 20.43
N THR A 326 -8.20 -25.54 20.72
CA THR A 326 -7.81 -25.90 22.09
C THR A 326 -6.95 -24.84 22.78
N LEU A 327 -6.28 -23.95 22.02
CA LEU A 327 -5.34 -22.94 22.54
C LEU A 327 -5.98 -21.55 22.69
N VAL A 328 -7.29 -21.43 22.51
CA VAL A 328 -8.01 -20.14 22.56
C VAL A 328 -7.83 -19.44 23.91
N LEU A 329 -7.87 -20.18 25.02
CA LEU A 329 -7.67 -19.60 26.35
C LEU A 329 -6.25 -19.06 26.55
N ASP A 330 -5.24 -19.74 26.01
CA ASP A 330 -3.85 -19.29 26.10
C ASP A 330 -3.62 -18.01 25.29
N ILE A 331 -4.28 -17.88 24.14
CA ILE A 331 -4.28 -16.64 23.33
C ILE A 331 -5.01 -15.51 24.05
N LEU A 332 -6.15 -15.79 24.71
CA LEU A 332 -6.90 -14.78 25.49
C LEU A 332 -6.05 -14.18 26.61
N ASN A 333 -5.19 -14.97 27.24
CA ASN A 333 -4.29 -14.48 28.29
C ASN A 333 -3.32 -13.38 27.80
N VAL A 334 -3.02 -13.33 26.50
CA VAL A 334 -2.19 -12.28 25.88
C VAL A 334 -2.86 -10.90 25.96
N LEU A 335 -4.19 -10.81 26.13
CA LEU A 335 -4.90 -9.52 26.29
C LEU A 335 -4.46 -8.74 27.55
N SER A 336 -3.79 -9.42 28.48
CA SER A 336 -3.15 -8.80 29.65
C SER A 336 -1.92 -7.94 29.31
N ALA A 337 -1.41 -7.99 28.07
CA ALA A 337 -0.29 -7.16 27.63
C ALA A 337 -0.62 -5.66 27.76
N PRO A 338 0.35 -4.78 28.07
CA PRO A 338 0.08 -3.35 28.22
C PRO A 338 -0.22 -2.63 26.88
N ASP A 339 0.34 -3.13 25.77
CA ASP A 339 0.30 -2.46 24.47
C ASP A 339 -1.03 -2.65 23.71
N LEU A 340 -1.57 -1.55 23.18
CA LEU A 340 -2.87 -1.54 22.48
C LEU A 340 -2.82 -2.22 21.10
N GLN A 341 -1.69 -2.14 20.38
CA GLN A 341 -1.57 -2.75 19.05
C GLN A 341 -1.53 -4.27 19.16
N VAL A 342 -0.79 -4.79 20.15
CA VAL A 342 -0.80 -6.21 20.50
C VAL A 342 -2.23 -6.67 20.81
N LYS A 343 -2.96 -5.94 21.66
CA LYS A 343 -4.38 -6.24 21.97
C LYS A 343 -5.28 -6.23 20.73
N LYS A 344 -5.16 -5.21 19.86
CA LYS A 344 -5.91 -5.10 18.59
C LYS A 344 -5.68 -6.31 17.70
N LYS A 345 -4.42 -6.75 17.54
CA LYS A 345 -4.09 -7.93 16.73
C LYS A 345 -4.62 -9.23 17.34
N VAL A 346 -4.51 -9.39 18.66
CA VAL A 346 -5.02 -10.56 19.40
C VAL A 346 -6.53 -10.67 19.29
N ILE A 347 -7.27 -9.56 19.48
CA ILE A 347 -8.74 -9.54 19.31
C ILE A 347 -9.14 -9.94 17.90
N LYS A 348 -8.43 -9.45 16.87
CA LYS A 348 -8.69 -9.86 15.48
C LYS A 348 -8.50 -11.37 15.29
N ILE A 349 -7.41 -11.93 15.83
CA ILE A 349 -7.15 -13.39 15.79
C ILE A 349 -8.26 -14.15 16.52
N ILE A 350 -8.68 -13.69 17.71
CA ILE A 350 -9.75 -14.32 18.48
C ILE A 350 -11.05 -14.34 17.65
N LEU A 351 -11.42 -13.24 16.99
CA LEU A 351 -12.62 -13.15 16.15
C LEU A 351 -12.61 -14.14 14.97
N GLU A 352 -11.42 -14.48 14.45
CA GLU A 352 -11.24 -15.51 13.41
C GLU A 352 -11.39 -16.93 13.97
N MET A 353 -10.99 -17.17 15.22
CA MET A 353 -11.03 -18.49 15.90
C MET A 353 -12.38 -18.85 16.54
N ILE A 354 -13.41 -18.00 16.44
CA ILE A 354 -14.68 -18.22 17.14
C ILE A 354 -15.53 -19.27 16.43
N ASN A 355 -15.93 -20.30 17.17
CA ASN A 355 -16.85 -21.36 16.77
C ASN A 355 -18.02 -21.45 17.78
N SER A 356 -19.04 -22.27 17.48
CA SER A 356 -20.21 -22.40 18.35
C SER A 356 -19.93 -23.10 19.69
N ARG A 357 -18.73 -23.65 19.90
CA ARG A 357 -18.33 -24.37 21.13
C ARG A 357 -17.56 -23.49 22.11
N ASN A 358 -16.75 -22.56 21.60
CA ASN A 358 -15.88 -21.69 22.41
C ASN A 358 -16.47 -20.30 22.66
N VAL A 359 -17.56 -19.93 21.97
CA VAL A 359 -18.11 -18.57 22.01
C VAL A 359 -18.46 -18.09 23.42
N ASP A 360 -19.08 -18.95 24.25
CA ASP A 360 -19.47 -18.57 25.61
C ASP A 360 -18.25 -18.23 26.48
N GLN A 361 -17.21 -19.05 26.39
CA GLN A 361 -15.96 -18.85 27.15
C GLN A 361 -15.24 -17.56 26.72
N ILE A 362 -15.17 -17.30 25.41
CA ILE A 362 -14.55 -16.09 24.87
C ILE A 362 -15.32 -14.85 25.32
N VAL A 363 -16.65 -14.87 25.21
CA VAL A 363 -17.48 -13.71 25.57
C VAL A 363 -17.44 -13.44 27.06
N ASP A 364 -17.46 -14.46 27.92
CA ASP A 364 -17.32 -14.26 29.35
C ASP A 364 -15.94 -13.69 29.73
N TYR A 365 -14.87 -14.11 29.05
CA TYR A 365 -13.54 -13.50 29.23
C TYR A 365 -13.56 -12.01 28.83
N LEU A 366 -14.09 -11.68 27.64
CA LEU A 366 -14.18 -10.30 27.16
C LEU A 366 -15.07 -9.43 28.03
N LYS A 367 -16.17 -9.96 28.59
CA LYS A 367 -17.04 -9.28 29.56
C LYS A 367 -16.29 -8.95 30.84
N ASN A 368 -15.56 -9.92 31.40
CA ASN A 368 -14.75 -9.70 32.60
C ASN A 368 -13.65 -8.66 32.34
N GLU A 369 -13.01 -8.72 31.17
CA GLU A 369 -12.00 -7.74 30.78
C GLU A 369 -12.60 -6.34 30.60
N LEU A 370 -13.78 -6.23 29.99
CA LEU A 370 -14.51 -4.97 29.86
C LEU A 370 -14.83 -4.36 31.23
N LEU A 371 -15.29 -5.18 32.20
CA LEU A 371 -15.58 -4.72 33.56
C LEU A 371 -14.34 -4.22 34.30
N LYS A 372 -13.17 -4.86 34.10
CA LYS A 372 -11.90 -4.37 34.67
C LYS A 372 -11.53 -2.96 34.19
N THR A 373 -11.84 -2.62 32.93
CA THR A 373 -11.56 -1.28 32.40
C THR A 373 -12.35 -0.16 33.09
N THR A 374 -13.37 -0.50 33.88
CA THR A 374 -14.17 0.46 34.67
C THR A 374 -13.56 0.68 36.06
N SER A 375 -12.83 -0.30 36.61
CA SER A 375 -12.24 -0.23 37.95
C SER A 375 -10.82 0.33 38.01
N SER A 376 -10.10 0.32 36.88
CA SER A 376 -8.72 0.83 36.80
C SER A 376 -8.67 2.36 36.86
N GLN A 377 -7.74 2.91 37.66
CA GLN A 377 -7.48 4.37 37.78
C GLN A 377 -7.05 5.03 36.44
N ASP A 378 -6.69 4.24 35.42
CA ASP A 378 -6.35 4.68 34.06
C ASP A 378 -7.58 4.79 33.14
N PHE A 379 -8.56 5.63 33.50
CA PHE A 379 -9.80 5.78 32.74
C PHE A 379 -9.58 6.36 31.32
N GLU A 380 -8.59 7.24 31.14
CA GLU A 380 -8.36 7.96 29.88
C GLU A 380 -7.62 7.14 28.81
N ARG A 381 -6.63 6.32 29.18
CA ARG A 381 -5.87 5.48 28.23
C ARG A 381 -6.67 4.29 27.69
N ASN A 382 -7.71 3.85 28.42
CA ASN A 382 -8.47 2.65 28.09
C ASN A 382 -9.70 2.90 27.22
N VAL A 383 -9.99 4.15 26.80
CA VAL A 383 -11.21 4.47 26.04
C VAL A 383 -11.24 3.75 24.68
N GLU A 384 -10.14 3.81 23.91
CA GLU A 384 -10.05 3.09 22.63
C GLU A 384 -10.14 1.57 22.81
N TYR A 385 -9.53 1.04 23.87
CA TYR A 385 -9.57 -0.38 24.17
C TYR A 385 -10.98 -0.83 24.58
N ARG A 386 -11.68 -0.03 25.40
CA ARG A 386 -13.08 -0.27 25.79
C ARG A 386 -13.98 -0.29 24.57
N GLN A 387 -13.82 0.68 23.66
CA GLN A 387 -14.58 0.73 22.42
C GLN A 387 -14.33 -0.52 21.56
N LEU A 388 -13.06 -0.92 21.42
CA LEU A 388 -12.68 -2.13 20.69
C LEU A 388 -13.30 -3.41 21.29
N LEU A 389 -13.32 -3.53 22.62
CA LEU A 389 -13.97 -4.65 23.33
C LEU A 389 -15.48 -4.66 23.07
N ILE A 390 -16.16 -3.51 23.18
CA ILE A 390 -17.60 -3.38 22.92
C ILE A 390 -17.92 -3.78 21.47
N GLN A 391 -17.16 -3.28 20.50
CA GLN A 391 -17.33 -3.62 19.08
C GLN A 391 -17.09 -5.10 18.79
N SER A 392 -16.12 -5.70 19.49
CA SER A 392 -15.84 -7.14 19.37
C SER A 392 -16.98 -7.96 19.95
N ILE A 393 -17.45 -7.64 21.15
CA ILE A 393 -18.59 -8.30 21.80
C ILE A 393 -19.86 -8.14 20.95
N HIS A 394 -20.09 -6.95 20.37
CA HIS A 394 -21.18 -6.68 19.43
C HIS A 394 -21.10 -7.60 18.21
N THR A 395 -19.94 -7.66 17.56
CA THR A 395 -19.71 -8.54 16.39
C THR A 395 -19.97 -10.01 16.72
N ILE A 396 -19.50 -10.47 17.88
CA ILE A 396 -19.71 -11.85 18.34
C ILE A 396 -21.20 -12.12 18.60
N SER A 397 -21.89 -11.20 19.25
CA SER A 397 -23.32 -11.33 19.60
C SER A 397 -24.22 -11.33 18.36
N ILE A 398 -23.83 -10.63 17.29
CA ILE A 398 -24.53 -10.71 15.99
C ILE A 398 -24.31 -12.07 15.34
N LYS A 399 -23.06 -12.56 15.32
CA LYS A 399 -22.69 -13.81 14.66
C LYS A 399 -23.27 -15.03 15.40
N TYR A 400 -23.34 -14.96 16.72
CA TYR A 400 -23.80 -16.04 17.60
C TYR A 400 -24.94 -15.55 18.49
N SER A 401 -26.16 -15.77 18.00
CA SER A 401 -27.41 -15.36 18.62
C SER A 401 -27.62 -15.85 20.06
N GLN A 402 -27.05 -17.01 20.39
CA GLN A 402 -27.21 -17.67 21.70
C GLN A 402 -26.65 -16.83 22.86
N VAL A 403 -25.63 -16.01 22.58
CA VAL A 403 -24.89 -15.24 23.60
C VAL A 403 -25.50 -13.85 23.85
N ALA A 404 -26.40 -13.39 22.97
CA ALA A 404 -26.99 -12.05 23.07
C ALA A 404 -27.70 -11.80 24.42
N SER A 405 -28.35 -12.81 24.98
CA SER A 405 -29.06 -12.70 26.27
C SER A 405 -28.12 -12.40 27.45
N SER A 406 -26.90 -12.94 27.45
CA SER A 406 -25.93 -12.78 28.54
C SER A 406 -25.15 -11.46 28.45
N VAL A 407 -25.08 -10.88 27.25
CA VAL A 407 -24.29 -9.69 26.93
C VAL A 407 -25.08 -8.40 27.14
N VAL A 408 -26.38 -8.41 26.83
CA VAL A 408 -27.21 -7.20 26.79
C VAL A 408 -27.21 -6.45 28.13
N ASP A 409 -27.39 -7.14 29.27
CA ASP A 409 -27.36 -6.47 30.58
C ASP A 409 -26.00 -5.84 30.89
N THR A 410 -24.92 -6.48 30.45
CA THR A 410 -23.55 -5.97 30.69
C THR A 410 -23.29 -4.71 29.87
N LEU A 411 -23.68 -4.69 28.60
CA LEU A 411 -23.47 -3.55 27.71
C LEU A 411 -24.38 -2.37 28.06
N MET A 412 -25.63 -2.60 28.48
CA MET A 412 -26.57 -1.53 28.82
C MET A 412 -26.11 -0.65 29.99
N ARG A 413 -25.20 -1.14 30.85
CA ARG A 413 -24.58 -0.32 31.93
C ARG A 413 -23.73 0.83 31.39
N PHE A 414 -23.23 0.72 30.16
CA PHE A 414 -22.39 1.72 29.51
C PHE A 414 -23.19 2.78 28.72
N LEU A 415 -24.53 2.75 28.75
CA LEU A 415 -25.38 3.76 28.11
C LEU A 415 -25.28 5.15 28.77
N GLY A 416 -24.93 5.20 30.06
CA GLY A 416 -24.75 6.44 30.83
C GLY A 416 -23.33 7.03 30.77
N ASP A 417 -22.39 6.36 30.10
CA ASP A 417 -21.02 6.88 29.97
C ASP A 417 -21.03 8.22 29.21
N SER A 418 -20.31 9.21 29.74
CA SER A 418 -20.18 10.54 29.12
C SER A 418 -19.45 10.51 27.78
N ASN A 419 -18.75 9.41 27.46
CA ASN A 419 -18.03 9.23 26.20
C ASN A 419 -18.99 8.74 25.11
N ASN A 420 -19.32 9.67 24.20
CA ASN A 420 -20.36 9.53 23.18
C ASN A 420 -20.21 8.29 22.24
N PRO A 421 -19.02 7.90 21.74
CA PRO A 421 -18.93 6.84 20.71
C PRO A 421 -19.33 5.45 21.21
N SER A 422 -18.86 5.03 22.39
CA SER A 422 -19.14 3.70 22.94
C SER A 422 -20.63 3.50 23.25
N ALA A 423 -21.28 4.51 23.81
CA ALA A 423 -22.71 4.46 24.12
C ALA A 423 -23.58 4.40 22.84
N VAL A 424 -23.14 5.06 21.75
CA VAL A 424 -23.80 5.00 20.44
C VAL A 424 -23.68 3.61 19.81
N ASP A 425 -22.52 2.96 19.92
CA ASP A 425 -22.33 1.59 19.45
C ASP A 425 -23.23 0.62 20.26
N VAL A 426 -23.29 0.78 21.59
CA VAL A 426 -24.17 -0.03 22.47
C VAL A 426 -25.64 0.12 22.09
N ILE A 427 -26.16 1.34 21.91
CA ILE A 427 -27.59 1.50 21.59
C ILE A 427 -27.92 0.97 20.18
N SER A 428 -26.99 1.08 19.23
CA SER A 428 -27.13 0.49 17.90
C SER A 428 -27.24 -1.04 17.98
N PHE A 429 -26.39 -1.66 18.80
CA PHE A 429 -26.46 -3.09 19.10
C PHE A 429 -27.81 -3.47 19.74
N VAL A 430 -28.23 -2.78 20.80
CA VAL A 430 -29.51 -3.04 21.47
C VAL A 430 -30.66 -2.94 20.46
N ARG A 431 -30.64 -1.93 19.58
CA ARG A 431 -31.66 -1.75 18.53
C ARG A 431 -31.73 -2.93 17.56
N GLN A 432 -30.59 -3.54 17.19
CA GLN A 432 -30.55 -4.74 16.36
C GLN A 432 -31.04 -5.99 17.12
N VAL A 433 -30.65 -6.14 18.40
CA VAL A 433 -31.05 -7.28 19.25
C VAL A 433 -32.56 -7.31 19.49
N VAL A 434 -33.17 -6.16 19.78
CA VAL A 434 -34.62 -6.05 20.05
C VAL A 434 -35.44 -6.54 18.85
N GLU A 435 -34.97 -6.28 17.62
CA GLU A 435 -35.66 -6.75 16.42
C GLU A 435 -35.46 -8.26 16.20
N LYS A 436 -34.22 -8.75 16.35
CA LYS A 436 -33.88 -10.16 16.16
C LYS A 436 -34.46 -11.11 17.21
N PHE A 437 -34.61 -10.66 18.46
CA PHE A 437 -34.99 -11.49 19.59
C PHE A 437 -36.24 -10.94 20.29
N PRO A 438 -37.45 -11.36 19.87
CA PRO A 438 -38.70 -10.93 20.48
C PRO A 438 -38.80 -11.23 21.99
N SER A 439 -38.18 -12.32 22.45
CA SER A 439 -38.21 -12.74 23.86
C SER A 439 -37.48 -11.79 24.81
N LEU A 440 -36.48 -11.03 24.32
CA LEU A 440 -35.68 -10.11 25.15
C LEU A 440 -36.27 -8.69 25.23
N ARG A 441 -37.28 -8.38 24.41
CA ARG A 441 -37.85 -7.02 24.27
C ARG A 441 -38.30 -6.45 25.61
N GLN A 442 -39.06 -7.22 26.37
CA GLN A 442 -39.59 -6.82 27.68
C GLN A 442 -38.48 -6.51 28.69
N THR A 443 -37.45 -7.35 28.75
CA THR A 443 -36.28 -7.13 29.61
C THR A 443 -35.53 -5.84 29.22
N ILE A 444 -35.34 -5.61 27.93
CA ILE A 444 -34.64 -4.43 27.40
C ILE A 444 -35.43 -3.15 27.69
N ILE A 445 -36.75 -3.17 27.47
CA ILE A 445 -37.63 -2.03 27.74
C ILE A 445 -37.57 -1.64 29.21
N LYS A 446 -37.72 -2.62 30.13
CA LYS A 446 -37.63 -2.37 31.57
C LYS A 446 -36.29 -1.74 31.96
N ARG A 447 -35.19 -2.28 31.42
CA ARG A 447 -33.84 -1.77 31.71
C ARG A 447 -33.60 -0.39 31.11
N LEU A 448 -34.13 -0.10 29.92
CA LEU A 448 -34.09 1.24 29.33
C LEU A 448 -34.81 2.26 30.21
N PHE A 449 -35.94 1.91 30.83
CA PHE A 449 -36.62 2.81 31.77
C PHE A 449 -35.83 3.09 33.06
N GLU A 450 -34.99 2.15 33.50
CA GLU A 450 -34.09 2.34 34.63
C GLU A 450 -32.91 3.26 34.27
N THR A 451 -32.36 3.14 33.06
CA THR A 451 -31.18 3.92 32.63
C THR A 451 -31.52 5.24 31.93
N PHE A 452 -32.80 5.50 31.64
CA PHE A 452 -33.26 6.65 30.85
C PHE A 452 -32.83 8.01 31.42
N SER A 453 -32.69 8.13 32.75
CA SER A 453 -32.24 9.36 33.43
C SER A 453 -30.73 9.61 33.31
N ASP A 454 -29.95 8.56 33.09
CA ASP A 454 -28.49 8.62 33.13
C ASP A 454 -27.89 8.95 31.75
N VAL A 455 -28.71 8.84 30.70
CA VAL A 455 -28.31 9.15 29.32
C VAL A 455 -28.10 10.65 29.14
N LYS A 456 -26.92 11.02 28.63
CA LYS A 456 -26.54 12.44 28.36
C LYS A 456 -26.43 12.77 26.88
N SER A 457 -26.28 11.77 26.00
CA SER A 457 -26.07 11.98 24.57
C SER A 457 -27.39 11.95 23.78
N GLY A 458 -27.60 12.96 22.92
CA GLY A 458 -28.75 13.01 22.02
C GLY A 458 -28.81 11.83 21.04
N LYS A 459 -27.67 11.34 20.55
CA LYS A 459 -27.62 10.16 19.66
C LYS A 459 -28.15 8.90 20.34
N VAL A 460 -27.84 8.72 21.63
CA VAL A 460 -28.32 7.59 22.44
C VAL A 460 -29.82 7.72 22.70
N PHE A 461 -30.30 8.93 23.02
CA PHE A 461 -31.73 9.19 23.16
C PHE A 461 -32.52 8.85 21.90
N ARG A 462 -32.02 9.18 20.71
CA ARG A 462 -32.70 8.84 19.44
C ARG A 462 -32.91 7.32 19.31
N GLY A 463 -31.90 6.53 19.65
CA GLY A 463 -31.99 5.07 19.63
C GLY A 463 -32.93 4.52 20.71
N ALA A 464 -32.82 5.01 21.94
CA ALA A 464 -33.66 4.58 23.06
C ALA A 464 -35.15 4.93 22.84
N LEU A 465 -35.43 6.16 22.41
CA LEU A 465 -36.78 6.63 22.11
C LEU A 465 -37.41 5.82 20.96
N TRP A 466 -36.64 5.51 19.91
CA TRP A 466 -37.12 4.67 18.82
C TRP A 466 -37.52 3.27 19.31
N ILE A 467 -36.72 2.64 20.17
CA ILE A 467 -37.04 1.32 20.75
C ILE A 467 -38.34 1.40 21.57
N ILE A 468 -38.48 2.41 22.43
CA ILE A 468 -39.68 2.63 23.24
C ILE A 468 -40.90 2.84 22.33
N GLY A 469 -40.80 3.70 21.32
CA GLY A 469 -41.91 3.98 20.41
C GLY A 469 -42.35 2.79 19.55
N GLU A 470 -41.44 1.87 19.22
CA GLU A 470 -41.72 0.73 18.34
C GLU A 470 -42.11 -0.57 19.06
N TYR A 471 -41.68 -0.77 20.31
CA TYR A 471 -41.87 -2.05 21.01
C TYR A 471 -42.64 -1.96 22.33
N CYS A 472 -43.00 -0.76 22.81
CA CYS A 472 -43.98 -0.62 23.89
C CYS A 472 -45.39 -0.85 23.34
N GLU A 473 -45.89 -2.08 23.47
CA GLU A 473 -47.24 -2.49 23.03
C GLU A 473 -48.25 -2.54 24.19
N GLN A 474 -47.77 -2.80 25.42
CA GLN A 474 -48.63 -2.89 26.59
C GLN A 474 -49.03 -1.52 27.12
N THR A 475 -50.26 -1.40 27.63
CA THR A 475 -50.79 -0.13 28.16
C THR A 475 -49.95 0.40 29.34
N ASP A 476 -49.47 -0.49 30.20
CA ASP A 476 -48.68 -0.12 31.38
C ASP A 476 -47.28 0.38 31.00
N ASP A 477 -46.65 -0.27 30.01
CA ASP A 477 -45.37 0.16 29.45
C ASP A 477 -45.48 1.55 28.81
N ILE A 478 -46.58 1.83 28.11
CA ILE A 478 -46.81 3.13 27.48
C ILE A 478 -47.02 4.22 28.54
N LYS A 479 -47.81 3.96 29.59
CA LYS A 479 -47.99 4.91 30.72
C LYS A 479 -46.66 5.19 31.42
N MET A 480 -45.85 4.15 31.66
CA MET A 480 -44.51 4.29 32.24
C MET A 480 -43.55 5.06 31.32
N ALA A 481 -43.64 4.88 29.99
CA ALA A 481 -42.85 5.65 29.03
C ALA A 481 -43.15 7.16 29.12
N PHE A 482 -44.43 7.55 29.23
CA PHE A 482 -44.82 8.95 29.43
C PHE A 482 -44.29 9.52 30.74
N GLU A 483 -44.36 8.76 31.84
CA GLU A 483 -43.80 9.16 33.13
C GLU A 483 -42.29 9.41 33.06
N LYS A 484 -41.54 8.49 32.41
CA LYS A 484 -40.09 8.61 32.25
C LYS A 484 -39.70 9.76 31.32
N VAL A 485 -40.42 9.96 30.21
CA VAL A 485 -40.22 11.11 29.32
C VAL A 485 -40.44 12.43 30.07
N ARG A 486 -41.48 12.50 30.91
CA ARG A 486 -41.76 13.67 31.74
C ARG A 486 -40.66 13.95 32.75
N LEU A 487 -40.07 12.91 33.34
CA LEU A 487 -38.94 13.05 34.28
C LEU A 487 -37.72 13.69 33.59
N VAL A 488 -37.41 13.28 32.35
CA VAL A 488 -36.22 13.73 31.61
C VAL A 488 -36.43 15.08 30.88
N ILE A 489 -37.67 15.51 30.66
CA ILE A 489 -38.00 16.87 30.16
C ILE A 489 -38.17 17.86 31.31
N GLY A 490 -38.76 17.44 32.43
CA GLY A 490 -39.09 18.30 33.57
C GLY A 490 -40.45 19.01 33.40
N SER A 491 -40.58 20.21 33.96
CA SER A 491 -41.83 20.99 33.94
C SER A 491 -42.20 21.49 32.54
N ILE A 492 -43.48 21.32 32.17
CA ILE A 492 -44.10 21.74 30.91
C ILE A 492 -45.23 22.73 31.24
N PRO A 493 -45.46 23.82 30.49
CA PRO A 493 -44.74 24.27 29.29
C PRO A 493 -43.31 24.75 29.56
N ILE A 494 -42.35 24.30 28.75
CA ILE A 494 -40.92 24.55 28.89
C ILE A 494 -40.62 26.06 28.83
N LEU A 495 -41.26 26.79 27.90
CA LEU A 495 -41.06 28.23 27.73
C LEU A 495 -41.45 29.01 29.00
N ALA A 496 -42.59 28.68 29.59
CA ALA A 496 -43.07 29.33 30.80
C ALA A 496 -42.16 29.01 31.99
N ALA A 497 -41.63 27.79 32.07
CA ALA A 497 -40.69 27.40 33.12
C ALA A 497 -39.33 28.10 32.99
N GLU A 498 -38.79 28.27 31.78
CA GLU A 498 -37.56 29.03 31.55
C GLU A 498 -37.77 30.53 31.78
N GLN A 499 -38.91 31.08 31.36
CA GLN A 499 -39.26 32.47 31.62
C GLN A 499 -39.39 32.73 33.12
N LYS A 500 -40.02 31.82 33.87
CA LYS A 500 -40.10 31.93 35.34
C LYS A 500 -38.72 31.88 36.00
N ALA A 501 -37.83 31.00 35.53
CA ALA A 501 -36.46 30.94 36.04
C ALA A 501 -35.65 32.20 35.71
N TYR A 502 -35.93 32.84 34.57
CA TYR A 502 -35.36 34.14 34.20
C TYR A 502 -35.88 35.26 35.11
N ASP A 503 -37.18 35.31 35.34
CA ASP A 503 -37.83 36.32 36.18
C ASP A 503 -37.43 36.16 37.67
N GLU A 504 -37.17 34.93 38.15
CA GLU A 504 -36.66 34.65 39.50
C GLU A 504 -35.23 35.16 39.72
N GLN A 505 -34.40 35.23 38.67
CA GLN A 505 -33.08 35.87 38.74
C GLN A 505 -33.18 37.40 38.81
N ASP A 506 -34.26 37.97 38.29
CA ASP A 506 -34.54 39.41 38.34
C ASP A 506 -34.77 39.88 39.79
N TYR A 507 -35.42 39.05 40.63
CA TYR A 507 -35.64 39.35 42.04
C TYR A 507 -34.36 39.29 42.90
N GLN A 508 -33.34 38.52 42.52
CA GLN A 508 -32.10 38.40 43.30
C GLN A 508 -31.11 39.56 43.06
N ASN A 509 -31.23 40.27 41.93
CA ASN A 509 -30.29 41.32 41.50
C ASN A 509 -30.78 42.75 41.73
N THR A 510 -31.91 42.97 42.42
CA THR A 510 -32.51 44.30 42.64
C THR A 510 -31.74 45.23 43.62
N ASN A 511 -30.44 45.04 43.82
CA ASN A 511 -29.62 45.88 44.71
C ASN A 511 -28.45 46.63 44.07
N GLU A 512 -28.21 46.58 42.75
CA GLU A 512 -27.18 47.42 42.13
C GLU A 512 -27.67 48.07 40.83
N GLU A 513 -28.03 49.36 40.91
CA GLU A 513 -28.20 50.23 39.74
C GLU A 513 -26.82 50.66 39.22
N ASN A 514 -26.42 50.22 38.02
CA ASN A 514 -25.71 51.00 36.98
C ASN A 514 -25.25 50.12 35.80
N GLY A 515 -26.08 50.00 34.75
CA GLY A 515 -25.71 49.34 33.50
C GLY A 515 -25.35 50.35 32.40
N GLN A 516 -24.07 50.48 32.04
CA GLN A 516 -23.66 51.15 30.79
C GLN A 516 -23.97 50.25 29.58
N GLU A 517 -24.65 50.81 28.57
CA GLU A 517 -24.94 50.13 27.30
C GLU A 517 -23.65 49.92 26.49
N GLN A 518 -23.33 48.67 26.13
CA GLN A 518 -22.24 48.34 25.20
C GLN A 518 -22.79 47.89 23.84
N LEU A 519 -22.25 48.49 22.78
CA LEU A 519 -22.53 48.15 21.38
C LEU A 519 -21.69 46.93 20.96
N ILE A 520 -22.34 45.82 20.63
CA ILE A 520 -21.68 44.62 20.11
C ILE A 520 -21.90 44.56 18.60
N THR A 521 -20.80 44.58 17.82
CA THR A 521 -20.82 44.43 16.36
C THR A 521 -20.47 42.99 15.98
N THR A 522 -21.32 42.34 15.16
CA THR A 522 -21.10 40.96 14.66
C THR A 522 -21.20 40.92 13.14
N THR A 523 -20.29 40.22 12.47
CA THR A 523 -20.30 40.03 11.01
C THR A 523 -21.18 38.84 10.63
N LYS A 524 -22.20 39.07 9.80
CA LYS A 524 -23.12 38.07 9.25
C LYS A 524 -22.93 37.97 7.74
N VAL A 525 -22.80 36.75 7.23
CA VAL A 525 -22.69 36.50 5.79
C VAL A 525 -24.10 36.45 5.19
N LEU A 526 -24.36 37.26 4.17
CA LEU A 526 -25.62 37.30 3.42
C LEU A 526 -25.70 36.13 2.44
N ALA A 527 -26.90 35.85 1.92
CA ALA A 527 -27.13 34.73 0.99
C ALA A 527 -26.34 34.84 -0.34
N ASP A 528 -25.81 36.02 -0.64
CA ASP A 528 -24.94 36.31 -1.78
C ASP A 528 -23.43 36.15 -1.46
N GLY A 529 -23.07 35.76 -0.23
CA GLY A 529 -21.70 35.59 0.22
C GLY A 529 -21.01 36.87 0.71
N THR A 530 -21.68 38.02 0.74
CA THR A 530 -21.11 39.27 1.26
C THR A 530 -21.19 39.35 2.79
N TYR A 531 -20.17 39.96 3.43
CA TYR A 531 -20.14 40.17 4.88
C TYR A 531 -20.82 41.49 5.26
N ALA A 532 -21.90 41.42 6.04
CA ALA A 532 -22.59 42.59 6.61
C ALA A 532 -22.36 42.66 8.13
N THR A 533 -22.14 43.84 8.69
CA THR A 533 -21.98 44.04 10.13
C THR A 533 -23.31 44.42 10.77
N GLU A 534 -23.81 43.58 11.69
CA GLU A 534 -24.98 43.83 12.52
C GLU A 534 -24.53 44.33 13.90
N THR A 535 -24.96 45.53 14.30
CA THR A 535 -24.68 46.12 15.62
C THR A 535 -25.89 45.95 16.53
N LYS A 536 -25.76 45.16 17.61
CA LYS A 536 -26.81 44.98 18.61
C LYS A 536 -26.50 45.80 19.87
N VAL A 537 -27.53 46.49 20.38
CA VAL A 537 -27.53 47.09 21.72
C VAL A 537 -28.09 46.04 22.67
N SER A 538 -27.27 45.53 23.58
CA SER A 538 -27.70 44.62 24.65
C SER A 538 -27.21 45.14 25.99
N SER A 539 -28.09 45.22 26.99
CA SER A 539 -27.68 45.51 28.35
C SER A 539 -26.77 44.37 28.84
N ALA A 540 -25.63 44.70 29.46
CA ALA A 540 -24.70 43.69 29.97
C ALA A 540 -25.35 42.80 31.06
N GLU A 541 -26.37 43.33 31.73
CA GLU A 541 -27.19 42.62 32.70
C GLU A 541 -28.13 41.58 32.07
N ASP A 542 -28.78 41.87 30.93
CA ASP A 542 -29.63 40.87 30.26
C ASP A 542 -28.80 39.69 29.72
N ALA A 543 -27.58 39.96 29.25
CA ALA A 543 -26.66 38.92 28.77
C ALA A 543 -26.18 38.02 29.92
N SER A 544 -25.89 38.59 31.10
CA SER A 544 -25.46 37.82 32.27
C SER A 544 -26.59 36.99 32.87
N ARG A 545 -27.81 37.52 32.95
CA ARG A 545 -29.03 36.79 33.36
C ARG A 545 -29.31 35.62 32.42
N LEU A 546 -29.27 35.85 31.10
CA LEU A 546 -29.50 34.79 30.11
C LEU A 546 -28.40 33.70 30.18
N ALA A 547 -27.15 34.08 30.44
CA ALA A 547 -26.05 33.14 30.63
C ALA A 547 -26.23 32.29 31.91
N ALA A 548 -26.67 32.89 33.01
CA ALA A 548 -26.94 32.18 34.26
C ALA A 548 -28.10 31.18 34.12
N VAL A 549 -29.20 31.54 33.44
CA VAL A 549 -30.30 30.61 33.13
C VAL A 549 -29.85 29.48 32.18
N LYS A 550 -28.94 29.75 31.25
CA LYS A 550 -28.36 28.74 30.35
C LYS A 550 -27.41 27.77 31.07
N ALA A 551 -26.69 28.24 32.09
CA ALA A 551 -25.74 27.44 32.87
C ALA A 551 -26.37 26.58 33.99
N ALA A 552 -27.65 26.81 34.33
CA ALA A 552 -28.34 26.04 35.35
C ALA A 552 -28.42 24.53 34.99
N SER A 553 -28.32 23.66 36.00
CA SER A 553 -28.47 22.21 35.83
C SER A 553 -29.90 21.87 35.40
N LYS A 554 -30.03 21.27 34.21
CA LYS A 554 -31.33 20.91 33.61
C LYS A 554 -31.43 19.40 33.41
N PRO A 555 -32.65 18.84 33.41
CA PRO A 555 -32.89 17.47 32.99
C PRO A 555 -32.26 17.16 31.61
N PRO A 556 -31.78 15.94 31.36
CA PRO A 556 -30.88 15.64 30.24
C PRO A 556 -31.45 16.01 28.87
N LEU A 557 -32.70 15.63 28.59
CA LEU A 557 -33.35 15.87 27.30
C LEU A 557 -33.71 17.35 27.12
N ARG A 558 -34.13 18.03 28.19
CA ARG A 558 -34.35 19.49 28.17
C ARG A 558 -33.05 20.24 27.90
N GLY A 559 -31.95 19.83 28.52
CA GLY A 559 -30.62 20.38 28.25
C GLY A 559 -30.23 20.23 26.78
N LEU A 560 -30.45 19.07 26.18
CA LEU A 560 -30.14 18.81 24.77
C LEU A 560 -30.97 19.68 23.81
N ILE A 561 -32.26 19.84 24.07
CA ILE A 561 -33.15 20.68 23.25
C ILE A 561 -32.73 22.16 23.35
N LEU A 562 -32.42 22.64 24.56
CA LEU A 562 -31.96 24.02 24.78
C LEU A 562 -30.55 24.28 24.24
N ASN A 563 -29.74 23.23 24.10
CA ASN A 563 -28.44 23.28 23.45
C ASN A 563 -28.52 23.14 21.92
N GLY A 564 -29.73 23.03 21.35
CA GLY A 564 -29.94 23.12 19.90
C GLY A 564 -30.12 21.78 19.17
N ASP A 565 -30.19 20.64 19.88
CA ASP A 565 -30.40 19.33 19.25
C ASP A 565 -31.88 19.07 18.92
N PHE A 566 -32.42 19.81 17.96
CA PHE A 566 -33.83 19.69 17.54
C PHE A 566 -34.13 18.41 16.75
N TYR A 567 -33.12 17.76 16.18
CA TYR A 567 -33.31 16.45 15.58
C TYR A 567 -33.77 15.43 16.61
N THR A 568 -33.16 15.42 17.81
CA THR A 568 -33.62 14.55 18.91
C THR A 568 -35.05 14.89 19.35
N ALA A 569 -35.44 16.17 19.29
CA ALA A 569 -36.83 16.59 19.55
C ALA A 569 -37.82 16.10 18.47
N SER A 570 -37.42 16.08 17.19
CA SER A 570 -38.25 15.51 16.12
C SER A 570 -38.49 14.00 16.32
N VAL A 571 -37.47 13.27 16.78
CA VAL A 571 -37.60 11.84 17.12
C VAL A 571 -38.53 11.66 18.32
N LEU A 572 -38.41 12.49 19.36
CA LEU A 572 -39.33 12.49 20.49
C LEU A 572 -40.78 12.68 20.02
N ALA A 573 -41.04 13.65 19.16
CA ALA A 573 -42.38 13.91 18.63
C ALA A 573 -42.94 12.67 17.89
N SER A 574 -42.15 12.07 17.00
CA SER A 574 -42.54 10.82 16.32
C SER A 574 -42.85 9.70 17.30
N THR A 575 -42.08 9.57 18.38
CA THR A 575 -42.25 8.50 19.37
C THR A 575 -43.52 8.69 20.20
N LEU A 576 -43.82 9.92 20.62
CA LEU A 576 -45.06 10.24 21.32
C LEU A 576 -46.28 9.98 20.43
N THR A 577 -46.20 10.35 19.14
CA THR A 577 -47.27 10.05 18.17
C THR A 577 -47.52 8.55 18.05
N LYS A 578 -46.47 7.73 17.95
CA LYS A 578 -46.59 6.27 17.90
C LYS A 578 -47.23 5.68 19.16
N LEU A 579 -46.80 6.13 20.34
CA LEU A 579 -47.34 5.66 21.62
C LEU A 579 -48.84 5.98 21.75
N VAL A 580 -49.26 7.19 21.36
CA VAL A 580 -50.68 7.59 21.36
C VAL A 580 -51.49 6.79 20.34
N MET A 581 -50.95 6.59 19.13
CA MET A 581 -51.63 5.78 18.10
C MET A 581 -51.78 4.31 18.53
N ARG A 582 -50.78 3.72 19.22
CA ARG A 582 -50.86 2.36 19.78
C ARG A 582 -51.88 2.24 20.91
N LEU A 583 -51.94 3.24 21.78
CA LEU A 583 -53.00 3.33 22.79
C LEU A 583 -54.39 3.38 22.14
N SER A 584 -54.54 4.10 21.02
CA SER A 584 -55.82 4.21 20.30
C SER A 584 -56.30 2.90 19.65
N THR A 585 -55.40 1.98 19.32
CA THR A 585 -55.74 0.67 18.76
C THR A 585 -56.19 -0.35 19.80
N ASN A 586 -55.91 -0.13 21.09
CA ASN A 586 -56.31 -1.03 22.16
C ASN A 586 -57.77 -0.79 22.56
N GLN A 587 -58.63 -1.78 22.33
CA GLN A 587 -60.10 -1.69 22.50
C GLN A 587 -60.59 -1.53 23.95
N ASN A 588 -59.71 -1.63 24.95
CA ASN A 588 -60.07 -1.71 26.38
C ASN A 588 -59.86 -0.40 27.19
N LEU A 589 -59.61 0.74 26.53
CA LEU A 589 -59.31 2.02 27.20
C LEU A 589 -60.50 2.99 27.14
N GLU A 590 -60.72 3.72 28.24
CA GLU A 590 -61.68 4.82 28.27
C GLU A 590 -61.19 6.00 27.41
N ALA A 591 -62.10 6.59 26.63
CA ALA A 591 -61.80 7.72 25.74
C ALA A 591 -61.20 8.93 26.48
N ASN A 592 -61.54 9.11 27.76
CA ASN A 592 -61.02 10.18 28.60
C ASN A 592 -59.52 10.03 28.89
N GLU A 593 -59.05 8.81 29.17
CA GLU A 593 -57.63 8.56 29.41
C GLU A 593 -56.80 8.77 28.13
N LEU A 594 -57.31 8.31 26.99
CA LEU A 594 -56.67 8.52 25.69
C LEU A 594 -56.55 10.01 25.36
N ASN A 595 -57.62 10.78 25.58
CA ASN A 595 -57.63 12.22 25.32
C ASN A 595 -56.67 12.99 26.25
N SER A 596 -56.52 12.56 27.50
CA SER A 596 -55.55 13.13 28.44
C SER A 596 -54.11 12.95 27.95
N ILE A 597 -53.73 11.72 27.59
CA ILE A 597 -52.36 11.40 27.11
C ILE A 597 -52.10 12.08 25.75
N LYS A 598 -53.10 12.13 24.87
CA LYS A 598 -53.05 12.84 23.59
C LYS A 598 -52.81 14.34 23.80
N ALA A 599 -53.53 14.96 24.73
CA ALA A 599 -53.34 16.38 25.05
C ALA A 599 -51.95 16.65 25.65
N GLU A 600 -51.45 15.77 26.53
CA GLU A 600 -50.10 15.88 27.10
C GLU A 600 -49.02 15.78 25.99
N ALA A 601 -49.15 14.83 25.06
CA ALA A 601 -48.23 14.70 23.93
C ALA A 601 -48.22 15.95 23.04
N MET A 602 -49.39 16.49 22.68
CA MET A 602 -49.49 17.71 21.89
C MET A 602 -48.93 18.93 22.63
N LEU A 603 -49.12 19.01 23.95
CA LEU A 603 -48.56 20.08 24.79
C LEU A 603 -47.03 20.03 24.79
N ILE A 604 -46.42 18.85 24.87
CA ILE A 604 -44.96 18.68 24.79
C ILE A 604 -44.44 19.17 23.44
N MET A 605 -45.04 18.70 22.33
CA MET A 605 -44.60 19.06 20.97
C MET A 605 -44.72 20.56 20.70
N THR A 606 -45.85 21.16 21.05
CA THR A 606 -46.08 22.61 20.87
C THR A 606 -45.16 23.44 21.77
N SER A 607 -44.90 22.98 23.00
CA SER A 607 -43.94 23.62 23.89
C SER A 607 -42.52 23.60 23.32
N ILE A 608 -42.10 22.53 22.64
CA ILE A 608 -40.77 22.44 22.02
C ILE A 608 -40.65 23.44 20.86
N ILE A 609 -41.65 23.52 19.98
CA ILE A 609 -41.65 24.49 18.86
C ILE A 609 -41.55 25.92 19.41
N ARG A 610 -42.34 26.25 20.44
CA ARG A 610 -42.34 27.58 21.05
C ARG A 610 -41.01 27.92 21.73
N VAL A 611 -40.37 26.96 22.40
CA VAL A 611 -39.04 27.15 22.97
C VAL A 611 -37.98 27.28 21.89
N GLY A 612 -38.06 26.49 20.82
CA GLY A 612 -37.13 26.53 19.69
C GLY A 612 -37.07 27.87 18.95
N GLN A 613 -38.14 28.67 19.05
CA GLN A 613 -38.23 30.03 18.52
C GLN A 613 -37.80 31.13 19.52
N SER A 614 -37.51 30.76 20.77
CA SER A 614 -37.25 31.71 21.87
C SER A 614 -35.77 32.05 22.04
N LYS A 615 -35.48 33.06 22.87
CA LYS A 615 -34.11 33.50 23.24
C LYS A 615 -33.35 32.52 24.14
N PHE A 616 -34.03 31.52 24.72
CA PHE A 616 -33.44 30.61 25.71
C PHE A 616 -32.59 29.50 25.10
N VAL A 617 -32.73 29.24 23.80
CA VAL A 617 -31.95 28.20 23.09
C VAL A 617 -30.61 28.78 22.60
N SER A 618 -29.61 27.93 22.43
CA SER A 618 -28.34 28.27 21.76
C SER A 618 -28.50 28.50 20.26
N THR A 619 -29.21 27.61 19.56
CA THR A 619 -29.55 27.69 18.13
C THR A 619 -31.06 27.71 17.95
N GLN A 620 -31.55 28.42 16.94
CA GLN A 620 -32.98 28.38 16.62
C GLN A 620 -33.34 27.05 15.95
N ILE A 621 -34.60 26.64 16.08
CA ILE A 621 -35.11 25.43 15.44
C ILE A 621 -35.01 25.51 13.92
N ASP A 622 -34.48 24.45 13.30
CA ASP A 622 -34.44 24.30 11.85
C ASP A 622 -35.84 24.03 11.28
N GLU A 623 -36.05 24.45 10.02
CA GLU A 623 -37.34 24.37 9.35
C GLU A 623 -37.83 22.92 9.20
N ASP A 624 -36.94 21.98 8.84
CA ASP A 624 -37.26 20.55 8.69
C ASP A 624 -37.71 19.93 10.03
N SER A 625 -36.97 20.15 11.12
CA SER A 625 -37.38 19.66 12.45
C SER A 625 -38.70 20.28 12.91
N ALA A 626 -38.92 21.57 12.65
CA ALA A 626 -40.18 22.23 12.98
C ALA A 626 -41.36 21.64 12.19
N GLU A 627 -41.20 21.43 10.88
CA GLU A 627 -42.21 20.86 9.99
C GLU A 627 -42.55 19.41 10.38
N ARG A 628 -41.54 18.59 10.72
CA ARG A 628 -41.76 17.21 11.21
C ARG A 628 -42.53 17.17 12.51
N ILE A 629 -42.20 18.03 13.48
CA ILE A 629 -42.93 18.09 14.76
C ILE A 629 -44.37 18.57 14.50
N LEU A 630 -44.56 19.57 13.63
CA LEU A 630 -45.89 20.07 13.27
C LEU A 630 -46.73 18.98 12.59
N SER A 631 -46.14 18.20 11.69
CA SER A 631 -46.79 17.06 11.02
C SER A 631 -47.23 16.01 12.03
N CYS A 632 -46.42 15.74 13.07
CA CYS A 632 -46.79 14.85 14.17
C CYS A 632 -47.98 15.39 14.99
N VAL A 633 -48.02 16.71 15.23
CA VAL A 633 -49.15 17.37 15.91
C VAL A 633 -50.41 17.31 15.07
N GLN A 634 -50.32 17.55 13.77
CA GLN A 634 -51.45 17.44 12.84
C GLN A 634 -52.00 16.00 12.78
N ALA A 635 -51.12 15.00 12.71
CA ALA A 635 -51.49 13.59 12.72
C ALA A 635 -52.21 13.16 14.00
N LEU A 636 -51.93 13.81 15.14
CA LEU A 636 -52.68 13.61 16.37
C LEU A 636 -53.98 14.42 16.39
N ALA A 637 -53.97 15.67 15.93
CA ALA A 637 -55.14 16.54 15.96
C ALA A 637 -56.30 16.03 15.10
N ASP A 638 -56.00 15.43 13.95
CA ASP A 638 -57.01 14.94 13.02
C ASP A 638 -57.63 13.60 13.49
N GLU A 639 -58.87 13.64 13.97
CA GLU A 639 -59.63 12.44 14.35
C GLU A 639 -60.01 11.57 13.14
N THR A 640 -59.97 12.13 11.93
CA THR A 640 -60.18 11.42 10.66
C THR A 640 -58.89 10.93 10.02
N ALA A 641 -57.75 10.99 10.74
CA ALA A 641 -56.48 10.46 10.28
C ALA A 641 -56.66 9.03 9.74
N SER A 642 -56.65 8.95 8.41
CA SER A 642 -56.83 7.75 7.61
C SER A 642 -56.05 6.57 8.21
N ASN A 643 -56.61 5.37 8.13
CA ASN A 643 -55.88 4.13 8.46
C ASN A 643 -54.46 4.12 7.85
N SER A 644 -54.25 4.79 6.72
CA SER A 644 -52.93 4.99 6.10
C SER A 644 -51.90 5.66 7.02
N PHE A 645 -52.24 6.68 7.81
CA PHE A 645 -51.27 7.31 8.73
C PHE A 645 -50.90 6.37 9.86
N LYS A 646 -51.86 5.60 10.38
CA LYS A 646 -51.61 4.58 11.41
C LYS A 646 -50.71 3.48 10.85
N ASP A 647 -50.96 3.02 9.63
CA ASP A 647 -50.14 2.01 8.96
C ASP A 647 -48.71 2.51 8.71
N ILE A 648 -48.54 3.77 8.28
CA ILE A 648 -47.21 4.36 8.08
C ILE A 648 -46.41 4.40 9.39
N PHE A 649 -47.00 4.94 10.47
CA PHE A 649 -46.28 5.11 11.74
C PHE A 649 -46.09 3.81 12.53
N LEU A 650 -46.95 2.81 12.37
CA LEU A 650 -46.89 1.57 13.15
C LEU A 650 -46.23 0.40 12.40
N ASN A 651 -46.47 0.27 11.10
CA ASN A 651 -46.07 -0.89 10.32
C ASN A 651 -44.92 -0.57 9.35
N ASP A 652 -45.00 0.51 8.58
CA ASP A 652 -44.02 0.80 7.53
C ASP A 652 -42.64 1.17 8.09
N THR A 653 -42.59 1.95 9.19
CA THR A 653 -41.31 2.30 9.83
C THR A 653 -40.57 1.08 10.36
N LYS A 654 -41.31 0.12 10.91
CA LYS A 654 -40.77 -1.15 11.39
C LYS A 654 -40.27 -2.01 10.22
N ALA A 655 -41.10 -2.17 9.18
CA ALA A 655 -40.76 -2.94 7.99
C ALA A 655 -39.53 -2.40 7.24
N ALA A 656 -39.38 -1.07 7.15
CA ALA A 656 -38.22 -0.42 6.56
C ALA A 656 -36.93 -0.77 7.32
N TYR A 657 -36.97 -0.80 8.65
CA TYR A 657 -35.83 -1.16 9.47
C TYR A 657 -35.49 -2.66 9.36
N SER A 658 -36.49 -3.55 9.37
CA SER A 658 -36.25 -5.00 9.17
C SER A 658 -35.58 -5.27 7.81
N LYS A 659 -36.01 -4.57 6.75
CA LYS A 659 -35.35 -4.64 5.43
C LYS A 659 -33.90 -4.17 5.47
N MET A 660 -33.61 -3.07 6.17
CA MET A 660 -32.24 -2.56 6.33
C MET A 660 -31.32 -3.60 6.98
N ILE A 661 -31.78 -4.27 8.05
CA ILE A 661 -31.01 -5.32 8.74
C ILE A 661 -30.76 -6.52 7.81
N HIS A 662 -31.80 -6.99 7.11
CA HIS A 662 -31.64 -8.12 6.19
C HIS A 662 -30.60 -7.86 5.10
N ILE A 663 -30.57 -6.65 4.55
CA ILE A 663 -29.58 -6.24 3.54
C ILE A 663 -28.16 -6.20 4.13
N GLU A 664 -28.01 -5.68 5.35
CA GLU A 664 -26.71 -5.69 6.05
C GLU A 664 -26.20 -7.12 6.26
N GLU A 665 -27.09 -8.05 6.62
CA GLU A 665 -26.75 -9.46 6.77
C GLU A 665 -26.35 -10.13 5.46
N GLU A 666 -27.07 -9.85 4.37
CA GLU A 666 -26.74 -10.37 3.04
C GLU A 666 -25.36 -9.88 2.59
N LYS A 667 -25.02 -8.60 2.80
CA LYS A 667 -23.69 -8.06 2.49
C LYS A 667 -22.57 -8.73 3.28
N VAL A 668 -22.78 -8.96 4.58
CA VAL A 668 -21.80 -9.66 5.41
C VAL A 668 -21.63 -11.10 4.93
N LYS A 669 -22.72 -11.78 4.56
CA LYS A 669 -22.66 -13.12 3.96
C LYS A 669 -21.92 -13.11 2.63
N GLU A 670 -22.21 -12.17 1.73
CA GLU A 670 -21.53 -12.05 0.44
C GLU A 670 -20.04 -11.75 0.60
N LYS A 671 -19.66 -10.89 1.55
CA LYS A 671 -18.25 -10.61 1.88
C LYS A 671 -17.55 -11.88 2.38
N ASN A 672 -18.14 -12.59 3.33
CA ASN A 672 -17.62 -13.87 3.82
C ASN A 672 -17.56 -14.93 2.70
N ILE A 673 -18.49 -14.91 1.75
CA ILE A 673 -18.50 -15.78 0.56
C ILE A 673 -17.36 -15.38 -0.40
N LYS A 674 -17.10 -14.09 -0.62
CA LYS A 674 -15.97 -13.62 -1.45
C LYS A 674 -14.63 -14.00 -0.80
N ASP A 675 -14.51 -13.85 0.51
CA ASP A 675 -13.30 -14.20 1.26
C ASP A 675 -13.08 -15.72 1.30
N SER A 676 -14.16 -16.52 1.37
CA SER A 676 -14.08 -18.00 1.32
C SER A 676 -13.96 -18.58 -0.10
N LYS A 677 -14.39 -17.85 -1.14
CA LYS A 677 -14.29 -18.29 -2.54
C LYS A 677 -12.84 -18.42 -3.05
N VAL A 678 -11.85 -17.95 -2.30
CA VAL A 678 -10.43 -18.23 -2.59
C VAL A 678 -10.09 -19.72 -2.37
N VAL A 679 -10.94 -20.49 -1.67
CA VAL A 679 -10.77 -21.95 -1.50
C VAL A 679 -12.10 -22.68 -1.70
N LYS A 680 -12.58 -22.77 -2.94
CA LYS A 680 -13.49 -23.86 -3.35
C LYS A 680 -12.71 -24.84 -4.21
N VAL A 681 -12.22 -25.91 -3.59
CA VAL A 681 -11.82 -27.12 -4.33
C VAL A 681 -13.11 -27.88 -4.63
N GLN A 682 -13.42 -28.08 -5.92
CA GLN A 682 -14.54 -28.93 -6.32
C GLN A 682 -14.22 -30.39 -5.93
N PRO A 683 -15.20 -31.21 -5.50
CA PRO A 683 -14.95 -32.61 -5.17
C PRO A 683 -14.35 -33.42 -6.34
N ASP A 684 -14.64 -32.99 -7.58
CA ASP A 684 -14.14 -33.59 -8.82
C ASP A 684 -12.89 -32.90 -9.38
N ASP A 685 -12.33 -31.89 -8.69
CA ASP A 685 -11.03 -31.34 -9.08
C ASP A 685 -9.98 -32.46 -8.94
N LEU A 686 -9.26 -32.70 -10.04
CA LEU A 686 -8.22 -33.72 -10.11
C LEU A 686 -7.25 -33.55 -8.94
N ILE A 687 -7.18 -34.58 -8.08
CA ILE A 687 -6.21 -34.65 -6.98
C ILE A 687 -4.82 -34.61 -7.62
N ALA A 688 -4.16 -33.45 -7.55
CA ALA A 688 -2.81 -33.28 -8.03
C ALA A 688 -1.85 -33.96 -7.03
N PHE A 689 -1.55 -35.23 -7.28
CA PHE A 689 -0.49 -35.94 -6.56
C PHE A 689 0.84 -35.21 -6.78
N ARG A 690 1.40 -34.64 -5.71
CA ARG A 690 2.69 -33.89 -5.69
C ARG A 690 3.83 -34.64 -6.38
N GLN A 691 3.77 -35.98 -6.38
CA GLN A 691 4.77 -36.87 -6.99
C GLN A 691 4.65 -37.02 -8.52
N PHE A 692 3.51 -36.67 -9.12
CA PHE A 692 3.27 -36.76 -10.58
C PHE A 692 3.31 -35.40 -11.29
N LYS A 693 3.56 -34.31 -10.57
CA LYS A 693 3.87 -33.01 -11.17
C LYS A 693 5.30 -33.07 -11.71
N LYS A 694 5.49 -32.92 -13.02
CA LYS A 694 6.82 -32.90 -13.65
C LYS A 694 7.72 -31.91 -12.87
N LYS A 695 8.88 -32.40 -12.42
CA LYS A 695 9.96 -31.63 -11.80
C LYS A 695 10.32 -30.44 -12.71
N THR A 696 9.77 -29.27 -12.44
CA THR A 696 10.39 -27.99 -12.76
C THR A 696 10.99 -27.47 -11.47
N VAL A 697 12.30 -27.21 -11.49
CA VAL A 697 13.24 -27.00 -10.37
C VAL A 697 12.99 -25.71 -9.55
N ASP A 698 11.83 -25.08 -9.70
CA ASP A 698 11.63 -23.65 -9.39
C ASP A 698 10.64 -23.36 -8.23
N LEU A 699 10.42 -24.32 -7.34
CA LEU A 699 9.45 -24.18 -6.24
C LEU A 699 10.06 -24.05 -4.85
N ASP A 700 11.27 -24.53 -4.61
CA ASP A 700 11.90 -24.45 -3.27
C ASP A 700 12.69 -23.14 -3.08
N THR A 701 13.16 -22.51 -4.15
CA THR A 701 13.79 -21.16 -4.11
C THR A 701 12.78 -20.04 -3.86
N LYS A 702 11.51 -20.23 -4.25
CA LYS A 702 10.49 -19.19 -4.14
C LYS A 702 10.07 -18.89 -2.72
N GLU A 703 10.15 -19.83 -1.78
CA GLU A 703 9.66 -19.62 -0.40
C GLU A 703 10.68 -18.84 0.44
N PHE A 704 11.98 -19.08 0.24
CA PHE A 704 13.05 -18.30 0.88
C PHE A 704 13.20 -16.90 0.25
N GLU A 705 13.09 -16.78 -1.08
CA GLU A 705 12.98 -15.45 -1.72
C GLU A 705 11.71 -14.72 -1.26
N LEU A 706 10.57 -15.40 -1.06
CA LEU A 706 9.36 -14.80 -0.51
C LEU A 706 9.52 -14.34 0.94
N ASP A 707 10.22 -15.10 1.78
CA ASP A 707 10.46 -14.71 3.17
C ASP A 707 11.52 -13.60 3.28
N LEU A 708 12.54 -13.58 2.41
CA LEU A 708 13.50 -12.48 2.31
C LEU A 708 12.83 -11.21 1.77
N THR A 709 11.97 -11.32 0.74
CA THR A 709 11.20 -10.19 0.18
C THR A 709 10.10 -9.70 1.11
N ARG A 710 9.47 -10.58 1.90
CA ARG A 710 8.55 -10.20 3.00
C ARG A 710 9.29 -9.55 4.16
N ALA A 711 10.49 -10.00 4.50
CA ALA A 711 11.33 -9.37 5.52
C ALA A 711 11.84 -7.99 5.09
N THR A 712 11.95 -7.74 3.78
CA THR A 712 12.23 -6.40 3.22
C THR A 712 10.98 -5.56 2.94
N GLY A 713 9.77 -6.08 3.17
CA GLY A 713 8.50 -5.34 3.04
C GLY A 713 7.92 -5.24 1.63
N ALA A 714 8.39 -6.05 0.68
CA ALA A 714 7.87 -6.11 -0.68
C ALA A 714 6.59 -6.97 -0.75
N ASP A 715 5.47 -6.37 -0.39
CA ASP A 715 4.14 -6.86 -0.79
C ASP A 715 3.96 -6.52 -2.27
N GLU A 716 4.05 -7.50 -3.18
CA GLU A 716 3.46 -7.32 -4.51
C GLU A 716 2.47 -8.45 -4.84
N LEU A 717 1.24 -7.98 -5.04
CA LEU A 717 0.25 -8.51 -5.97
C LEU A 717 0.95 -9.02 -7.23
N LYS A 718 0.40 -10.06 -7.87
CA LYS A 718 0.90 -10.56 -9.16
C LYS A 718 0.94 -9.43 -10.20
N ASP A 719 2.09 -8.75 -10.32
CA ASP A 719 2.28 -7.69 -11.29
C ASP A 719 2.52 -8.31 -12.67
N ASP A 720 1.59 -8.00 -13.57
CA ASP A 720 1.53 -8.46 -14.95
C ASP A 720 2.80 -8.01 -15.71
N PHE A 721 3.38 -8.82 -16.59
CA PHE A 721 4.59 -8.43 -17.35
C PHE A 721 4.41 -7.10 -18.11
N MET A 722 3.18 -6.80 -18.52
CA MET A 722 2.80 -5.54 -19.16
C MET A 722 2.88 -4.33 -18.23
N SER A 723 2.62 -4.47 -16.93
CA SER A 723 2.76 -3.36 -15.97
C SER A 723 4.23 -3.02 -15.72
N LYS A 724 5.12 -4.02 -15.75
CA LYS A 724 6.57 -3.79 -15.65
C LYS A 724 7.12 -2.99 -16.83
N LEU A 725 6.62 -3.24 -18.04
CA LEU A 725 7.00 -2.48 -19.23
C LEU A 725 6.51 -1.02 -19.18
N GLN A 726 5.37 -0.74 -18.56
CA GLN A 726 4.88 0.63 -18.37
C GLN A 726 5.77 1.48 -17.45
N ARG A 727 6.57 0.84 -16.57
CA ARG A 727 7.49 1.51 -15.64
C ARG A 727 8.86 1.82 -16.24
N ILE A 728 9.12 1.43 -17.49
CA ILE A 728 10.36 1.76 -18.21
C ILE A 728 10.18 3.11 -18.92
N VAL A 729 11.02 4.07 -18.56
CA VAL A 729 11.03 5.42 -19.14
C VAL A 729 12.30 5.57 -19.98
N GLN A 730 12.12 5.92 -21.25
CA GLN A 730 13.24 6.22 -22.14
C GLN A 730 13.79 7.63 -21.84
N LEU A 731 15.06 7.70 -21.46
CA LEU A 731 15.70 8.95 -21.03
C LEU A 731 16.46 9.66 -22.17
N THR A 732 17.02 8.93 -23.12
CA THR A 732 17.69 9.51 -24.31
C THR A 732 17.16 8.90 -25.60
N GLY A 733 17.35 9.60 -26.72
CA GLY A 733 16.93 9.15 -28.04
C GLY A 733 17.84 8.06 -28.60
N PHE A 734 17.34 7.28 -29.56
CA PHE A 734 18.16 6.26 -30.26
C PHE A 734 19.26 6.85 -31.15
N SER A 735 19.28 8.16 -31.34
CA SER A 735 20.29 8.87 -32.15
C SER A 735 21.38 9.53 -31.30
N ASP A 736 21.26 9.49 -29.97
CA ASP A 736 22.25 10.04 -29.07
C ASP A 736 23.45 9.11 -28.93
N THR A 737 24.64 9.66 -28.65
CA THR A 737 25.88 8.85 -28.51
C THR A 737 25.79 7.82 -27.38
N ILE A 738 24.96 8.11 -26.38
CA ILE A 738 24.64 7.24 -25.25
C ILE A 738 23.13 7.03 -25.21
N TYR A 739 22.73 5.77 -25.25
CA TYR A 739 21.35 5.37 -24.99
C TYR A 739 21.15 5.11 -23.50
N ALA A 740 20.10 5.68 -22.92
CA ALA A 740 19.74 5.49 -21.53
C ALA A 740 18.23 5.27 -21.37
N GLU A 741 17.90 4.27 -20.56
CA GLU A 741 16.53 3.97 -20.12
C GLU A 741 16.53 3.75 -18.61
N ALA A 742 15.48 4.21 -17.92
CA ALA A 742 15.32 4.05 -16.50
C ALA A 742 14.10 3.19 -16.18
N TYR A 743 14.30 2.20 -15.34
CA TYR A 743 13.24 1.47 -14.68
C TYR A 743 12.95 2.11 -13.32
N VAL A 744 11.74 2.64 -13.15
CA VAL A 744 11.32 3.31 -11.92
C VAL A 744 10.65 2.29 -11.00
N ASN A 745 11.28 2.02 -9.85
CA ASN A 745 10.72 1.17 -8.82
C ASN A 745 10.36 1.99 -7.58
N ILE A 746 9.11 1.90 -7.13
CA ILE A 746 8.60 2.69 -6.01
C ILE A 746 8.40 1.76 -4.82
N HIS A 747 9.19 1.95 -3.78
CA HIS A 747 9.12 1.16 -2.56
C HIS A 747 8.83 2.05 -1.35
N GLN A 748 7.54 2.19 -1.01
CA GLN A 748 7.06 3.02 0.10
C GLN A 748 7.53 4.47 0.03
N PHE A 749 8.70 4.77 0.63
CA PHE A 749 9.30 6.10 0.74
C PHE A 749 10.48 6.30 -0.21
N ASP A 750 10.99 5.24 -0.82
CA ASP A 750 12.17 5.26 -1.68
C ASP A 750 11.77 4.97 -3.14
N ILE A 751 12.18 5.85 -4.05
CA ILE A 751 12.12 5.63 -5.50
C ILE A 751 13.52 5.18 -5.92
N ILE A 752 13.62 3.97 -6.44
CA ILE A 752 14.86 3.42 -6.98
C ILE A 752 14.77 3.53 -8.49
N LEU A 753 15.69 4.31 -9.06
CA LEU A 753 15.88 4.45 -10.50
C LEU A 753 17.00 3.51 -10.92
N ASP A 754 16.64 2.43 -11.61
CA ASP A 754 17.61 1.53 -12.25
C ASP A 754 17.82 2.00 -13.70
N VAL A 755 18.92 2.70 -13.94
CA VAL A 755 19.27 3.32 -15.23
C VAL A 755 20.21 2.40 -16.00
N LEU A 756 19.76 1.86 -17.12
CA LEU A 756 20.61 1.17 -18.08
C LEU A 756 21.23 2.20 -19.02
N ILE A 757 22.55 2.17 -19.14
CA ILE A 757 23.31 3.03 -20.05
C ILE A 757 24.01 2.15 -21.07
N VAL A 758 23.93 2.52 -22.34
CA VAL A 758 24.58 1.82 -23.45
C VAL A 758 25.37 2.80 -24.29
N ASN A 759 26.66 2.54 -24.45
CA ASN A 759 27.49 3.30 -25.39
C ASN A 759 27.16 2.85 -26.82
N GLN A 760 26.63 3.74 -27.66
CA GLN A 760 26.32 3.40 -29.05
C GLN A 760 27.52 3.56 -29.99
N THR A 761 28.63 4.13 -29.50
CA THR A 761 29.80 4.47 -30.31
C THR A 761 30.90 3.42 -30.24
N GLY A 762 31.82 3.47 -31.22
CA GLY A 762 33.03 2.63 -31.26
C GLY A 762 34.18 3.13 -30.37
N ASN A 763 33.99 4.21 -29.61
CA ASN A 763 35.02 4.83 -28.77
C ASN A 763 34.74 4.58 -27.29
N THR A 764 35.79 4.51 -26.46
CA THR A 764 35.66 4.43 -25.00
C THR A 764 35.29 5.81 -24.45
N MET A 765 34.22 5.88 -23.66
CA MET A 765 33.78 7.09 -22.97
C MET A 765 34.38 7.12 -21.57
N GLN A 766 35.10 8.20 -21.23
CA GLN A 766 35.73 8.36 -19.92
C GLN A 766 34.94 9.34 -19.05
N ASN A 767 35.06 9.21 -17.74
CA ASN A 767 34.43 10.11 -16.75
C ASN A 767 32.91 10.32 -16.95
N LEU A 768 32.20 9.27 -17.40
CA LEU A 768 30.76 9.32 -17.60
C LEU A 768 30.05 9.47 -16.26
N ASN A 769 29.36 10.59 -16.07
CA ASN A 769 28.62 10.94 -14.87
C ASN A 769 27.14 11.14 -15.23
N ILE A 770 26.23 10.62 -14.40
CA ILE A 770 24.82 10.94 -14.48
C ILE A 770 24.46 11.82 -13.29
N GLU A 771 23.94 13.01 -13.57
CA GLU A 771 23.43 13.90 -12.53
C GLU A 771 21.91 13.95 -12.60
N PHE A 772 21.27 13.56 -11.49
CA PHE A 772 19.84 13.76 -11.30
C PHE A 772 19.59 14.97 -10.41
N ALA A 773 18.60 15.76 -10.80
CA ALA A 773 18.00 16.82 -10.03
C ALA A 773 16.50 16.55 -9.89
N THR A 774 15.95 16.96 -8.75
CA THR A 774 14.56 16.69 -8.40
C THR A 774 13.82 18.01 -8.21
N LEU A 775 12.57 18.05 -8.65
CA LEU A 775 11.63 19.14 -8.41
C LEU A 775 10.49 18.63 -7.51
N GLY A 776 10.13 19.43 -6.50
CA GLY A 776 9.18 19.06 -5.44
C GLY A 776 9.87 18.49 -4.20
N ASP A 777 9.09 17.82 -3.34
CA ASP A 777 9.54 17.21 -2.08
C ASP A 777 10.25 15.86 -2.27
N LEU A 778 11.06 15.75 -3.32
CA LEU A 778 11.91 14.60 -3.63
C LEU A 778 13.37 14.95 -3.32
N LYS A 779 14.07 14.08 -2.58
CA LYS A 779 15.48 14.27 -2.21
C LYS A 779 16.34 13.13 -2.74
N LEU A 780 17.25 13.44 -3.65
CA LEU A 780 18.27 12.50 -4.08
C LEU A 780 19.18 12.14 -2.89
N VAL A 781 19.26 10.84 -2.56
CA VAL A 781 20.04 10.35 -1.42
C VAL A 781 21.48 10.02 -1.82
N GLU A 782 21.62 9.40 -3.00
CA GLU A 782 22.89 8.90 -3.50
C GLU A 782 23.11 9.37 -4.94
N ARG A 783 24.27 9.98 -5.18
CA ARG A 783 24.68 10.39 -6.53
C ARG A 783 25.43 9.23 -7.18
N PRO A 784 25.10 8.89 -8.44
CA PRO A 784 25.86 7.90 -9.21
C PRO A 784 27.35 8.22 -9.25
N SER A 785 28.21 7.19 -9.17
CA SER A 785 29.65 7.38 -9.36
C SER A 785 30.00 7.51 -10.84
N THR A 786 31.07 8.25 -11.13
CA THR A 786 31.64 8.36 -12.48
C THR A 786 32.08 6.99 -12.98
N LEU A 787 31.76 6.68 -14.25
CA LEU A 787 32.01 5.40 -14.89
C LEU A 787 32.86 5.59 -16.16
N THR A 788 33.62 4.57 -16.54
CA THR A 788 34.23 4.50 -17.89
C THR A 788 33.55 3.37 -18.65
N LEU A 789 33.01 3.68 -19.84
CA LEU A 789 32.24 2.75 -20.67
C LEU A 789 33.01 2.43 -21.95
N GLY A 790 33.30 1.15 -22.15
CA GLY A 790 33.94 0.65 -23.38
C GLY A 790 33.05 0.78 -24.62
N PRO A 791 33.60 0.57 -25.82
CA PRO A 791 32.83 0.56 -27.07
C PRO A 791 31.70 -0.47 -27.03
N HIS A 792 30.46 -0.06 -27.37
CA HIS A 792 29.27 -0.92 -27.34
C HIS A 792 28.98 -1.63 -26.00
N ALA A 793 29.63 -1.21 -24.92
CA ALA A 793 29.40 -1.75 -23.59
C ALA A 793 28.15 -1.12 -22.98
N PHE A 794 27.55 -1.84 -22.03
CA PHE A 794 26.42 -1.36 -21.25
C PHE A 794 26.71 -1.49 -19.75
N HIS A 795 26.06 -0.65 -18.96
CA HIS A 795 26.20 -0.67 -17.50
C HIS A 795 24.90 -0.21 -16.85
N ASN A 796 24.53 -0.86 -15.73
CA ASN A 796 23.38 -0.48 -14.92
C ASN A 796 23.81 0.37 -13.73
N VAL A 797 23.19 1.53 -13.57
CA VAL A 797 23.43 2.48 -12.49
C VAL A 797 22.16 2.58 -11.67
N LYS A 798 22.28 2.49 -10.34
CA LYS A 798 21.16 2.66 -9.42
C LYS A 798 21.23 4.02 -8.76
N ALA A 799 20.14 4.76 -8.76
CA ALA A 799 20.00 6.01 -8.01
C ALA A 799 18.77 5.94 -7.11
N THR A 800 18.94 6.29 -5.84
CA THR A 800 17.85 6.28 -4.86
C THR A 800 17.40 7.69 -4.54
N VAL A 801 16.11 7.95 -4.71
CA VAL A 801 15.44 9.22 -4.42
C VAL A 801 14.44 8.99 -3.29
N LYS A 802 14.56 9.75 -2.21
CA LYS A 802 13.63 9.72 -1.09
C LYS A 802 12.47 10.66 -1.30
N VAL A 803 11.28 10.16 -1.01
CA VAL A 803 10.03 10.91 -1.06
C VAL A 803 9.71 11.41 0.35
N SER A 804 9.68 12.73 0.53
CA SER A 804 9.28 13.32 1.81
C SER A 804 7.77 13.57 1.93
N SER A 805 7.07 13.73 0.80
CA SER A 805 5.65 14.08 0.73
C SER A 805 4.98 13.46 -0.50
N THR A 806 3.65 13.30 -0.49
CA THR A 806 2.83 12.69 -1.55
C THR A 806 2.60 13.62 -2.76
N GLU A 807 3.46 14.59 -2.99
CA GLU A 807 3.32 15.51 -4.11
C GLU A 807 3.85 14.90 -5.41
N THR A 808 3.30 15.35 -6.54
CA THR A 808 3.83 15.00 -7.86
C THR A 808 5.23 15.57 -8.00
N GLY A 809 6.22 14.68 -8.11
CA GLY A 809 7.61 15.07 -8.30
C GLY A 809 8.08 14.81 -9.73
N VAL A 810 8.99 15.66 -10.19
CA VAL A 810 9.67 15.48 -11.49
C VAL A 810 11.15 15.28 -11.24
N ILE A 811 11.72 14.25 -11.85
CA ILE A 811 13.15 13.96 -11.79
C ILE A 811 13.72 14.20 -13.17
N PHE A 812 14.67 15.11 -13.28
CA PHE A 812 15.35 15.46 -14.52
C PHE A 812 16.85 15.31 -14.34
N GLY A 813 17.61 15.26 -15.42
CA GLY A 813 19.04 15.05 -15.29
C GLY A 813 19.82 15.24 -16.57
N ASN A 814 21.13 15.06 -16.46
CA ASN A 814 22.02 15.05 -17.60
C ASN A 814 23.08 13.94 -17.46
N ILE A 815 23.65 13.53 -18.60
CA ILE A 815 24.79 12.64 -18.68
C ILE A 815 25.97 13.43 -19.24
N GLY A 816 27.02 13.62 -18.45
CA GLY A 816 28.27 14.22 -18.88
C GLY A 816 29.34 13.17 -19.11
N TYR A 817 30.14 13.29 -20.16
CA TYR A 817 31.28 12.40 -20.41
C TYR A 817 32.40 13.10 -21.19
N ASP A 818 33.62 12.57 -21.07
CA ASP A 818 34.79 13.05 -21.80
C ASP A 818 35.05 12.18 -23.04
N GLY A 819 35.16 12.82 -24.19
CA GLY A 819 35.54 12.18 -25.44
C GLY A 819 37.04 11.83 -25.51
N PRO A 820 37.49 11.16 -26.59
CA PRO A 820 38.90 10.78 -26.79
C PRO A 820 39.87 11.97 -26.89
N GLY A 821 39.37 13.20 -27.02
CA GLY A 821 40.13 14.43 -26.82
C GLY A 821 39.74 15.07 -25.49
N ALA A 822 40.68 15.15 -24.53
CA ALA A 822 40.48 15.63 -23.16
C ALA A 822 40.09 17.13 -23.02
N ALA A 823 39.59 17.78 -24.09
CA ALA A 823 39.23 19.19 -24.14
C ALA A 823 37.73 19.46 -24.31
N GLU A 824 36.91 18.46 -24.64
CA GLU A 824 35.46 18.63 -24.86
C GLU A 824 34.66 17.68 -23.96
N SER A 825 34.12 18.21 -22.87
CA SER A 825 33.09 17.53 -22.08
C SER A 825 31.75 17.65 -22.79
N THR A 826 31.17 16.51 -23.16
CA THR A 826 29.87 16.47 -23.86
C THR A 826 28.78 16.15 -22.84
N ASN A 827 27.70 16.94 -22.84
CA ASN A 827 26.56 16.75 -21.95
C ASN A 827 25.29 16.45 -22.75
N ILE A 828 24.59 15.38 -22.38
CA ILE A 828 23.30 14.98 -22.93
C ILE A 828 22.23 15.27 -21.86
N VAL A 829 21.19 16.02 -22.21
CA VAL A 829 20.06 16.27 -21.31
C VAL A 829 19.08 15.10 -21.40
N LEU A 830 18.65 14.60 -20.25
CA LEU A 830 17.72 13.48 -20.14
C LEU A 830 16.26 13.96 -20.19
N ASN A 831 15.38 13.08 -20.66
CA ASN A 831 13.94 13.28 -20.52
C ASN A 831 13.50 13.20 -19.05
N ASP A 832 12.48 13.99 -18.72
CA ASP A 832 11.92 14.08 -17.38
C ASP A 832 11.14 12.82 -16.98
N ILE A 833 11.42 12.30 -15.79
CA ILE A 833 10.69 11.20 -15.17
C ILE A 833 9.60 11.79 -14.26
N HIS A 834 8.34 11.50 -14.58
CA HIS A 834 7.19 11.94 -13.79
C HIS A 834 6.79 10.84 -12.80
N VAL A 835 6.74 11.17 -11.52
CA VAL A 835 6.29 10.26 -10.46
C VAL A 835 4.80 10.52 -10.21
N ASP A 836 3.95 9.53 -10.49
CA ASP A 836 2.49 9.67 -10.28
C ASP A 836 2.16 9.43 -8.79
N ILE A 837 1.30 10.27 -8.24
CA ILE A 837 0.77 10.12 -6.88
C ILE A 837 0.01 8.80 -6.70
N MET A 838 -0.55 8.26 -7.79
CA MET A 838 -1.41 7.09 -7.78
C MET A 838 -0.73 5.83 -7.25
N ASP A 839 0.60 5.76 -7.36
CA ASP A 839 1.40 4.65 -6.86
C ASP A 839 1.45 4.63 -5.31
N TYR A 840 1.15 5.75 -4.66
CA TYR A 840 1.12 5.88 -3.20
C TYR A 840 -0.29 5.77 -2.60
N ILE A 841 -1.36 5.77 -3.41
CA ILE A 841 -2.74 5.76 -2.92
C ILE A 841 -3.30 4.33 -2.91
N LYS A 842 -3.65 3.84 -1.72
CA LYS A 842 -4.26 2.51 -1.52
C LYS A 842 -5.74 2.64 -1.13
N PRO A 843 -6.60 1.72 -1.60
CA PRO A 843 -8.00 1.70 -1.20
C PRO A 843 -8.09 1.39 0.30
N ALA A 844 -8.83 2.23 1.02
CA ALA A 844 -9.06 2.10 2.45
C ALA A 844 -10.55 2.20 2.75
N TYR A 845 -10.98 1.73 3.93
CA TYR A 845 -12.37 1.80 4.37
C TYR A 845 -12.48 2.61 5.65
N CYS A 846 -13.46 3.51 5.71
CA CYS A 846 -13.85 4.20 6.94
C CYS A 846 -15.37 4.14 7.09
N ASN A 847 -15.86 4.26 8.34
CA ASN A 847 -17.29 4.32 8.56
C ASN A 847 -17.86 5.70 8.19
N GLU A 848 -19.18 5.80 8.03
CA GLU A 848 -19.83 7.04 7.58
C GLU A 848 -19.69 8.21 8.59
N ALA A 849 -19.63 7.90 9.89
CA ALA A 849 -19.45 8.91 10.93
C ALA A 849 -18.04 9.52 10.90
N GLN A 850 -17.02 8.69 10.72
CA GLN A 850 -15.62 9.09 10.51
C GLN A 850 -15.49 9.88 9.22
N PHE A 851 -16.09 9.41 8.12
CA PHE A 851 -16.09 10.14 6.85
C PHE A 851 -16.62 11.56 7.02
N ARG A 852 -17.78 11.74 7.68
CA ARG A 852 -18.36 13.08 7.93
C ARG A 852 -17.48 13.95 8.81
N SER A 853 -16.88 13.38 9.85
CA SER A 853 -15.95 14.10 10.73
C SER A 853 -14.73 14.60 9.96
N MET A 854 -14.09 13.71 9.20
CA MET A 854 -12.93 14.04 8.37
C MET A 854 -13.30 15.04 7.26
N TRP A 855 -14.48 14.89 6.66
CA TRP A 855 -14.98 15.80 5.62
C TRP A 855 -15.12 17.24 6.13
N SER A 856 -15.53 17.44 7.39
CA SER A 856 -15.56 18.76 8.02
C SER A 856 -14.21 19.27 8.49
N GLU A 857 -13.29 18.37 8.84
CA GLU A 857 -11.94 18.71 9.32
C GLU A 857 -11.00 19.13 8.17
N PHE A 858 -11.18 18.57 6.96
CA PHE A 858 -10.25 18.79 5.87
C PHE A 858 -10.45 20.15 5.20
N GLU A 859 -9.37 20.93 5.16
CA GLU A 859 -9.35 22.30 4.66
C GLU A 859 -9.26 22.38 3.14
N TRP A 860 -8.45 21.51 2.52
CA TRP A 860 -8.23 21.54 1.07
C TRP A 860 -9.31 20.80 0.31
N GLU A 861 -9.88 21.49 -0.67
CA GLU A 861 -10.92 20.96 -1.55
C GLU A 861 -10.62 21.27 -3.01
N ASN A 862 -10.74 20.27 -3.87
CA ASN A 862 -10.78 20.43 -5.32
C ASN A 862 -12.13 19.98 -5.87
N LYS A 863 -12.80 20.83 -6.65
CA LYS A 863 -14.09 20.54 -7.28
C LYS A 863 -13.90 20.42 -8.79
N VAL A 864 -14.02 19.20 -9.29
CA VAL A 864 -13.86 18.88 -10.70
C VAL A 864 -15.23 18.76 -11.36
N HIS A 865 -15.43 19.50 -12.45
CA HIS A 865 -16.61 19.35 -13.29
C HIS A 865 -16.43 18.17 -14.24
N VAL A 866 -17.43 17.28 -14.26
CA VAL A 866 -17.42 16.08 -15.09
C VAL A 866 -18.41 16.25 -16.23
N ASN A 867 -17.94 16.02 -17.46
CA ASN A 867 -18.76 15.89 -18.66
C ASN A 867 -18.20 14.75 -19.51
N THR A 868 -18.91 13.62 -19.60
CA THR A 868 -18.40 12.41 -20.26
C THR A 868 -19.36 11.82 -21.28
N SER A 869 -18.80 11.13 -22.27
CA SER A 869 -19.54 10.35 -23.28
C SER A 869 -20.03 8.98 -22.78
N ILE A 870 -19.66 8.58 -21.55
CA ILE A 870 -20.15 7.35 -20.94
C ILE A 870 -21.61 7.56 -20.56
N SER A 871 -22.49 6.66 -20.98
CA SER A 871 -23.93 6.82 -20.81
C SER A 871 -24.50 6.23 -19.51
N ASP A 872 -23.76 5.32 -18.86
CA ASP A 872 -24.15 4.69 -17.60
C ASP A 872 -23.37 5.26 -16.41
N LEU A 873 -24.10 5.85 -15.47
CA LEU A 873 -23.61 6.41 -14.21
C LEU A 873 -22.79 5.40 -13.41
N ARG A 874 -23.17 4.12 -13.42
CA ARG A 874 -22.49 3.07 -12.65
C ARG A 874 -21.18 2.64 -13.30
N LEU A 875 -21.14 2.56 -14.63
CA LEU A 875 -19.90 2.28 -15.36
C LEU A 875 -18.88 3.39 -15.14
N TYR A 876 -19.33 4.65 -15.14
CA TYR A 876 -18.46 5.78 -14.85
C TYR A 876 -17.93 5.76 -13.41
N LEU A 877 -18.76 5.44 -12.41
CA LEU A 877 -18.31 5.25 -11.03
C LEU A 877 -17.23 4.16 -10.91
N LYS A 878 -17.46 2.99 -11.51
CA LYS A 878 -16.46 1.90 -11.53
C LYS A 878 -15.17 2.31 -12.23
N HIS A 879 -15.29 3.09 -13.30
CA HIS A 879 -14.14 3.63 -14.02
C HIS A 879 -13.33 4.59 -13.14
N ILE A 880 -13.98 5.55 -12.46
CA ILE A 880 -13.31 6.42 -11.48
C ILE A 880 -12.64 5.58 -10.40
N MET A 881 -13.36 4.65 -9.77
CA MET A 881 -12.81 3.82 -8.69
C MET A 881 -11.55 3.05 -9.11
N LYS A 882 -11.53 2.51 -10.35
CA LYS A 882 -10.37 1.82 -10.89
C LYS A 882 -9.20 2.77 -11.16
N SER A 883 -9.48 3.98 -11.63
CA SER A 883 -8.45 4.96 -11.98
C SER A 883 -7.90 5.73 -10.78
N THR A 884 -8.67 5.89 -9.71
CA THR A 884 -8.27 6.63 -8.50
C THR A 884 -7.93 5.71 -7.31
N ASN A 885 -7.98 4.39 -7.48
CA ASN A 885 -7.74 3.40 -6.42
C ASN A 885 -8.55 3.67 -5.14
N MET A 886 -9.72 4.32 -5.24
CA MET A 886 -10.57 4.64 -4.09
C MET A 886 -11.65 3.58 -3.87
N SER A 887 -11.96 3.31 -2.61
CA SER A 887 -13.08 2.43 -2.25
C SER A 887 -14.38 3.23 -2.17
N CYS A 888 -15.48 2.66 -2.68
CA CYS A 888 -16.80 3.28 -2.55
C CYS A 888 -17.40 2.88 -1.18
N LEU A 889 -17.77 3.88 -0.39
CA LEU A 889 -18.38 3.72 0.93
C LEU A 889 -19.91 3.67 0.86
N THR A 890 -20.52 4.21 -0.19
CA THR A 890 -21.98 4.22 -0.34
C THR A 890 -22.52 2.81 -0.57
N PRO A 891 -23.57 2.38 0.17
CA PRO A 891 -24.27 1.12 -0.05
C PRO A 891 -24.77 0.93 -1.49
N GLU A 892 -24.53 -0.24 -2.10
CA GLU A 892 -25.10 -0.57 -3.42
C GLU A 892 -26.64 -0.52 -3.47
N ALA A 893 -27.33 -0.69 -2.33
CA ALA A 893 -28.78 -0.57 -2.22
C ALA A 893 -29.29 0.89 -2.30
N SER A 894 -28.47 1.88 -1.95
CA SER A 894 -28.78 3.31 -2.21
C SER A 894 -28.53 3.67 -3.68
N MET A 895 -27.88 2.77 -4.41
CA MET A 895 -27.52 2.91 -5.81
C MET A 895 -28.38 2.02 -6.71
N SER A 896 -29.31 1.24 -6.13
CA SER A 896 -30.24 0.36 -6.85
C SER A 896 -31.49 1.13 -7.30
N GLY A 897 -31.98 0.83 -8.50
CA GLY A 897 -33.02 1.60 -9.20
C GLY A 897 -32.49 2.29 -10.46
N GLU A 898 -33.41 2.77 -11.31
CA GLU A 898 -33.12 3.67 -12.43
C GLU A 898 -33.30 5.10 -11.91
N CYS A 899 -32.22 5.69 -11.41
CA CYS A 899 -32.19 7.08 -10.98
C CYS A 899 -31.32 7.87 -11.95
N GLY A 900 -31.85 8.97 -12.51
CA GLY A 900 -31.08 9.90 -13.33
C GLY A 900 -29.99 10.66 -12.57
N PHE A 901 -29.87 10.46 -11.25
CA PHE A 901 -28.89 11.10 -10.38
C PHE A 901 -28.12 10.07 -9.53
N LEU A 902 -26.81 10.28 -9.36
CA LEU A 902 -25.90 9.43 -8.61
C LEU A 902 -25.10 10.25 -7.59
N SER A 903 -25.18 9.88 -6.30
CA SER A 903 -24.32 10.44 -5.26
C SER A 903 -23.54 9.34 -4.53
N ALA A 904 -22.21 9.38 -4.60
CA ALA A 904 -21.34 8.37 -4.01
C ALA A 904 -20.19 8.99 -3.20
N ASN A 905 -19.95 8.45 -2.00
CA ASN A 905 -18.80 8.78 -1.17
C ASN A 905 -17.71 7.72 -1.39
N MET A 906 -16.47 8.17 -1.58
CA MET A 906 -15.30 7.31 -1.74
C MET A 906 -14.18 7.72 -0.80
N TYR A 907 -13.34 6.75 -0.44
CA TYR A 907 -12.23 6.95 0.47
C TYR A 907 -10.99 6.13 0.08
N ALA A 908 -9.83 6.73 0.29
CA ALA A 908 -8.52 6.09 0.14
C ALA A 908 -7.54 6.65 1.17
N ARG A 909 -6.43 5.94 1.36
CA ARG A 909 -5.34 6.35 2.26
C ARG A 909 -4.01 6.20 1.55
N SER A 910 -3.13 7.19 1.69
CA SER A 910 -1.77 7.11 1.16
C SER A 910 -0.92 6.14 1.98
N VAL A 911 0.17 5.63 1.41
CA VAL A 911 1.19 4.84 2.15
C VAL A 911 1.79 5.63 3.31
N PHE A 912 1.76 6.97 3.23
CA PHE A 912 2.20 7.90 4.26
C PHE A 912 1.16 8.11 5.38
N GLY A 913 0.00 7.46 5.28
CA GLY A 913 -1.07 7.54 6.27
C GLY A 913 -1.98 8.76 6.12
N GLU A 914 -1.88 9.49 5.01
CA GLU A 914 -2.75 10.64 4.72
C GLU A 914 -4.07 10.19 4.11
N ASP A 915 -5.15 10.85 4.49
CA ASP A 915 -6.51 10.47 4.12
C ASP A 915 -7.01 11.28 2.90
N ALA A 916 -7.63 10.61 1.95
CA ALA A 916 -8.23 11.21 0.75
C ALA A 916 -9.72 10.85 0.66
N LEU A 917 -10.58 11.86 0.63
CA LEU A 917 -12.03 11.72 0.57
C LEU A 917 -12.54 12.24 -0.76
N ALA A 918 -13.51 11.58 -1.36
CA ALA A 918 -14.19 12.09 -2.54
C ALA A 918 -15.71 11.92 -2.42
N ASN A 919 -16.44 12.94 -2.85
CA ASN A 919 -17.88 12.94 -3.00
C ASN A 919 -18.20 13.18 -4.48
N ILE A 920 -18.87 12.22 -5.10
CA ILE A 920 -19.25 12.25 -6.51
C ILE A 920 -20.75 12.57 -6.58
N SER A 921 -21.12 13.55 -7.39
CA SER A 921 -22.49 13.96 -7.65
C SER A 921 -22.68 14.08 -9.17
N LEU A 922 -23.42 13.15 -9.77
CA LEU A 922 -23.59 13.04 -11.23
C LEU A 922 -25.07 13.00 -11.58
N GLU A 923 -25.41 13.56 -12.72
CA GLU A 923 -26.74 13.52 -13.31
C GLU A 923 -26.67 13.13 -14.78
N LYS A 924 -27.68 12.41 -15.24
CA LYS A 924 -27.88 12.06 -16.64
C LYS A 924 -28.77 13.12 -17.27
N ASN A 925 -28.31 13.77 -18.33
CA ASN A 925 -29.15 14.71 -19.06
C ASN A 925 -30.24 13.97 -19.84
N GLU A 926 -31.50 14.34 -19.61
CA GLU A 926 -32.67 13.74 -20.28
C GLU A 926 -33.30 14.65 -21.36
N GLU A 927 -32.82 15.89 -21.55
CA GLU A 927 -33.39 16.84 -22.52
C GLU A 927 -32.34 17.54 -23.41
N GLY A 928 -32.28 17.19 -24.71
CA GLY A 928 -31.54 17.94 -25.75
C GLY A 928 -30.78 17.09 -26.80
N VAL A 929 -30.07 17.77 -27.73
CA VAL A 929 -29.30 17.19 -28.87
C VAL A 929 -28.15 16.23 -28.44
N ASN A 930 -27.82 16.20 -27.14
CA ASN A 930 -26.77 15.37 -26.55
C ASN A 930 -27.36 14.29 -25.61
N ASP A 931 -28.18 13.41 -26.18
CA ASP A 931 -28.84 12.33 -25.44
C ASP A 931 -27.80 11.35 -24.83
N GLY A 932 -27.87 11.12 -23.52
CA GLY A 932 -27.01 10.17 -22.80
C GLY A 932 -25.67 10.68 -22.25
N VAL A 933 -25.40 11.99 -22.27
CA VAL A 933 -24.19 12.57 -21.65
C VAL A 933 -24.37 12.73 -20.14
N ILE A 934 -23.41 12.23 -19.36
CA ILE A 934 -23.38 12.43 -17.89
C ILE A 934 -22.71 13.77 -17.59
N GLN A 935 -23.38 14.61 -16.80
CA GLN A 935 -22.82 15.84 -16.25
C GLN A 935 -22.78 15.77 -14.72
N GLY A 936 -21.91 16.54 -14.08
CA GLY A 936 -21.87 16.59 -12.62
C GLY A 936 -20.59 17.18 -12.05
N HIS A 937 -20.36 16.93 -10.76
CA HIS A 937 -19.16 17.36 -10.07
C HIS A 937 -18.62 16.28 -9.13
N VAL A 938 -17.29 16.19 -9.07
CA VAL A 938 -16.57 15.37 -8.09
C VAL A 938 -15.81 16.32 -7.18
N ARG A 939 -16.13 16.30 -5.88
CA ARG A 939 -15.43 17.07 -4.85
C ARG A 939 -14.47 16.16 -4.14
N ILE A 940 -13.19 16.53 -4.11
CA ILE A 940 -12.13 15.77 -3.46
C ILE A 940 -11.59 16.62 -2.33
N ARG A 941 -11.48 16.04 -1.13
CA ARG A 941 -10.93 16.69 0.06
C ARG A 941 -9.79 15.86 0.65
N SER A 942 -8.75 16.54 1.09
CA SER A 942 -7.63 15.93 1.81
C SER A 942 -7.02 16.93 2.79
N LYS A 943 -6.18 16.46 3.71
CA LYS A 943 -5.36 17.32 4.57
C LYS A 943 -4.25 18.02 3.77
N THR A 944 -3.80 17.40 2.69
CA THR A 944 -2.65 17.86 1.91
C THR A 944 -3.12 18.37 0.55
N GLN A 945 -2.68 19.57 0.17
CA GLN A 945 -3.10 20.23 -1.08
C GLN A 945 -2.74 19.39 -2.30
N GLY A 946 -1.53 18.80 -2.33
CA GLY A 946 -1.04 17.97 -3.42
C GLY A 946 -1.98 16.81 -3.76
N ILE A 947 -2.48 16.09 -2.76
CA ILE A 947 -3.41 14.96 -2.96
C ILE A 947 -4.73 15.44 -3.60
N ALA A 948 -5.31 16.51 -3.07
CA ALA A 948 -6.61 17.01 -3.54
C ALA A 948 -6.54 17.52 -5.00
N LEU A 949 -5.45 18.21 -5.36
CA LEU A 949 -5.24 18.70 -6.72
C LEU A 949 -4.95 17.55 -7.69
N SER A 950 -3.96 16.70 -7.37
CA SER A 950 -3.51 15.61 -8.26
C SER A 950 -4.61 14.61 -8.58
N LEU A 951 -5.39 14.20 -7.57
CA LEU A 951 -6.56 13.34 -7.80
C LEU A 951 -7.61 14.04 -8.67
N GLY A 952 -7.80 15.34 -8.49
CA GLY A 952 -8.75 16.10 -9.30
C GLY A 952 -8.29 16.25 -10.75
N ASP A 953 -7.01 16.48 -10.99
CA ASP A 953 -6.44 16.52 -12.34
C ASP A 953 -6.59 15.17 -13.04
N LYS A 954 -6.39 14.04 -12.31
CA LYS A 954 -6.64 12.71 -12.85
C LYS A 954 -8.11 12.53 -13.24
N VAL A 955 -9.04 12.93 -12.38
CA VAL A 955 -10.50 12.88 -12.67
C VAL A 955 -10.86 13.78 -13.85
N SER A 956 -10.24 14.94 -13.97
CA SER A 956 -10.39 15.85 -15.10
C SER A 956 -9.93 15.18 -16.40
N VAL A 957 -8.72 14.60 -16.43
CA VAL A 957 -8.19 13.86 -17.59
C VAL A 957 -9.10 12.69 -17.99
N LEU A 958 -9.66 11.97 -17.02
CA LEU A 958 -10.63 10.89 -17.29
C LEU A 958 -11.91 11.42 -17.94
N SER A 959 -12.34 12.64 -17.62
CA SER A 959 -13.50 13.26 -18.27
C SER A 959 -13.24 13.62 -19.74
N TYR A 960 -12.00 14.04 -20.07
CA TYR A 960 -11.60 14.39 -21.45
C TYR A 960 -11.24 13.17 -22.31
N SER A 961 -10.58 12.14 -21.75
CA SER A 961 -10.18 10.91 -22.47
C SER A 961 -11.37 10.11 -23.03
N ALA A 962 -12.57 10.31 -22.47
CA ALA A 962 -13.79 9.69 -22.99
C ALA A 962 -14.21 10.21 -24.40
N ARG A 963 -13.70 11.38 -24.85
CA ARG A 963 -13.92 11.87 -26.22
C ARG A 963 -13.08 11.14 -27.28
N THR A 964 -12.02 10.43 -26.91
CA THR A 964 -11.00 9.93 -27.85
C THR A 964 -11.06 8.41 -28.11
N MET A 965 -12.03 7.70 -27.53
CA MET A 965 -12.27 6.27 -27.79
C MET A 965 -13.36 6.01 -28.86
N SER A 966 -13.53 6.92 -29.81
CA SER A 966 -13.97 6.53 -31.16
C SER A 966 -12.70 6.48 -31.99
N SER A 967 -12.37 5.31 -32.56
CA SER A 967 -11.14 5.04 -33.33
C SER A 967 -10.59 6.31 -34.00
N SER A 968 -9.39 6.74 -33.60
CA SER A 968 -8.78 8.01 -34.01
C SER A 968 -8.60 8.17 -35.52
N PHE A 969 -8.89 7.14 -36.31
CA PHE A 969 -8.62 7.03 -37.73
C PHE A 969 -9.89 6.60 -38.47
N LYS A 970 -10.30 7.34 -39.49
CA LYS A 970 -11.42 6.97 -40.37
C LYS A 970 -10.87 6.19 -41.57
N VAL A 971 -11.25 4.92 -41.69
CA VAL A 971 -10.90 4.08 -42.86
C VAL A 971 -11.77 4.47 -44.05
N THR A 972 -11.16 4.66 -45.21
CA THR A 972 -11.87 4.92 -46.48
C THR A 972 -11.93 3.64 -47.31
N SER A 973 -13.12 3.33 -47.82
CA SER A 973 -13.37 2.24 -48.78
C SER A 973 -14.37 2.71 -49.84
N THR A 974 -14.04 2.53 -51.12
CA THR A 974 -14.87 2.92 -52.26
C THR A 974 -14.87 1.85 -53.35
N PRO A 975 -16.03 1.55 -53.97
CA PRO A 975 -16.13 0.62 -55.09
C PRO A 975 -15.60 1.21 -56.41
N ASN A 976 -15.36 2.53 -56.45
CA ASN A 976 -14.88 3.24 -57.65
C ASN A 976 -13.35 3.17 -57.83
N ALA A 977 -12.64 2.54 -56.89
CA ALA A 977 -11.22 2.23 -56.98
C ALA A 977 -11.00 0.75 -56.63
N PRO A 978 -9.92 0.12 -57.12
CA PRO A 978 -9.63 -1.29 -56.82
C PRO A 978 -9.63 -1.55 -55.31
N SER A 979 -10.37 -2.58 -54.89
CA SER A 979 -10.38 -3.01 -53.48
C SER A 979 -8.99 -3.43 -53.03
N ALA A 980 -8.66 -3.23 -51.76
CA ALA A 980 -7.39 -3.68 -51.20
C ALA A 980 -7.24 -5.20 -51.36
N VAL A 981 -6.21 -5.63 -52.09
CA VAL A 981 -5.93 -7.05 -52.39
C VAL A 981 -5.02 -7.69 -51.33
N GLY A 982 -4.36 -6.87 -50.49
CA GLY A 982 -3.47 -7.29 -49.40
C GLY A 982 -3.89 -6.75 -48.03
N PRO A 983 -3.07 -6.91 -46.97
CA PRO A 983 -3.39 -6.49 -45.59
C PRO A 983 -3.23 -4.97 -45.41
N TYR A 984 -3.91 -4.18 -46.23
CA TYR A 984 -3.92 -2.72 -46.19
C TYR A 984 -5.34 -2.21 -46.52
N VAL A 985 -5.56 -0.90 -46.39
CA VAL A 985 -6.82 -0.22 -46.72
C VAL A 985 -6.56 0.83 -47.81
N GLN A 986 -7.57 1.25 -48.56
CA GLN A 986 -7.37 2.22 -49.65
C GLN A 986 -6.83 3.57 -49.14
N ALA A 987 -7.38 4.07 -48.03
CA ALA A 987 -6.84 5.23 -47.33
C ALA A 987 -7.29 5.29 -45.86
N ILE A 988 -6.54 6.06 -45.06
CA ILE A 988 -6.89 6.41 -43.69
C ILE A 988 -6.93 7.94 -43.56
N THR A 989 -7.94 8.46 -42.88
CA THR A 989 -8.01 9.88 -42.49
C THR A 989 -7.76 10.04 -41.00
N HIS A 990 -6.81 10.90 -40.64
CA HIS A 990 -6.51 11.27 -39.25
C HIS A 990 -6.31 12.77 -39.15
N ASN A 991 -6.97 13.43 -38.19
CA ASN A 991 -6.81 14.86 -37.90
C ASN A 991 -6.85 15.76 -39.16
N GLY A 992 -7.76 15.48 -40.09
CA GLY A 992 -7.90 16.26 -41.33
C GLY A 992 -6.87 15.96 -42.43
N VAL A 993 -6.05 14.91 -42.28
CA VAL A 993 -5.08 14.46 -43.29
C VAL A 993 -5.43 13.05 -43.77
N VAL A 994 -5.45 12.86 -45.09
CA VAL A 994 -5.64 11.59 -45.77
C VAL A 994 -4.28 10.99 -46.13
N TYR A 995 -4.08 9.73 -45.74
CA TYR A 995 -2.97 8.88 -46.16
C TYR A 995 -3.52 7.82 -47.11
N ALA A 996 -3.30 7.99 -48.42
CA ALA A 996 -3.76 7.07 -49.45
C ALA A 996 -2.66 6.06 -49.80
N SER A 997 -2.99 4.76 -49.79
CA SER A 997 -2.05 3.71 -50.20
C SER A 997 -1.75 3.77 -51.69
N GLY A 998 -0.64 3.13 -52.09
CA GLY A 998 -0.19 3.09 -53.48
C GLY A 998 -1.26 2.54 -54.44
N CYS A 999 -1.61 3.35 -55.44
CA CYS A 999 -2.58 3.00 -56.46
C CYS A 999 -1.87 2.41 -57.69
N ILE A 1000 -2.35 1.25 -58.16
CA ILE A 1000 -1.87 0.56 -59.37
C ILE A 1000 -2.90 0.66 -60.52
N PRO A 1001 -2.51 0.44 -61.79
CA PRO A 1001 -3.36 0.64 -62.98
C PRO A 1001 -4.40 -0.45 -63.21
N LEU A 1002 -5.12 -0.86 -62.16
CA LEU A 1002 -6.25 -1.77 -62.27
C LEU A 1002 -7.53 -1.00 -62.60
N ASP A 1003 -8.33 -1.55 -63.51
CA ASP A 1003 -9.72 -1.13 -63.66
C ASP A 1003 -10.56 -1.68 -62.49
N PRO A 1004 -11.25 -0.84 -61.69
CA PRO A 1004 -12.02 -1.28 -60.52
C PRO A 1004 -13.16 -2.26 -60.85
N GLN A 1005 -13.68 -2.26 -62.09
CA GLN A 1005 -14.77 -3.16 -62.49
C GLN A 1005 -14.26 -4.53 -62.95
N SER A 1006 -13.28 -4.57 -63.85
CA SER A 1006 -12.75 -5.82 -64.40
C SER A 1006 -11.61 -6.43 -63.55
N MET A 1007 -10.99 -5.66 -62.66
CA MET A 1007 -9.78 -6.00 -61.89
C MET A 1007 -8.60 -6.45 -62.78
N THR A 1008 -8.60 -6.02 -64.05
CA THR A 1008 -7.52 -6.24 -65.03
C THR A 1008 -6.62 -5.01 -65.15
N ILE A 1009 -5.37 -5.22 -65.59
CA ILE A 1009 -4.40 -4.13 -65.79
C ILE A 1009 -4.77 -3.37 -67.07
N VAL A 1010 -4.92 -2.05 -66.96
CA VAL A 1010 -5.20 -1.18 -68.10
C VAL A 1010 -3.90 -0.75 -68.76
N GLY A 1011 -3.76 -0.97 -70.07
CA GLY A 1011 -2.62 -0.49 -70.85
C GLY A 1011 -1.37 -1.36 -70.72
N GLU A 1012 -1.45 -2.63 -71.14
CA GLU A 1012 -0.28 -3.53 -71.17
C GLU A 1012 0.86 -2.93 -72.03
N GLY A 1013 2.07 -2.94 -71.47
CA GLY A 1013 3.29 -2.54 -72.19
C GLY A 1013 3.49 -1.04 -72.43
N SER A 1014 2.60 -0.16 -71.96
CA SER A 1014 2.75 1.30 -72.13
C SER A 1014 2.46 2.06 -70.83
N ILE A 1015 3.34 3.00 -70.48
CA ILE A 1015 3.26 3.77 -69.23
C ILE A 1015 2.11 4.78 -69.21
N GLU A 1016 1.82 5.48 -70.32
CA GLU A 1016 0.82 6.56 -70.36
C GLU A 1016 -0.61 6.09 -69.97
N PRO A 1017 -1.15 4.99 -70.52
CA PRO A 1017 -2.46 4.48 -70.11
C PRO A 1017 -2.46 3.97 -68.67
N GLN A 1018 -1.36 3.36 -68.21
CA GLN A 1018 -1.23 2.93 -66.81
C GLN A 1018 -1.23 4.12 -65.84
N ALA A 1019 -0.42 5.14 -66.12
CA ALA A 1019 -0.35 6.37 -65.32
C ALA A 1019 -1.72 7.07 -65.25
N THR A 1020 -2.45 7.10 -66.37
CA THR A 1020 -3.80 7.68 -66.42
C THR A 1020 -4.77 6.93 -65.51
N GLN A 1021 -4.74 5.59 -65.54
CA GLN A 1021 -5.60 4.76 -64.70
C GLN A 1021 -5.22 4.85 -63.21
N VAL A 1022 -3.92 4.89 -62.88
CA VAL A 1022 -3.42 5.08 -61.50
C VAL A 1022 -3.94 6.39 -60.91
N LEU A 1023 -3.81 7.50 -61.64
CA LEU A 1023 -4.25 8.81 -61.17
C LEU A 1023 -5.78 8.91 -61.07
N LYS A 1024 -6.52 8.21 -61.92
CA LYS A 1024 -7.97 8.06 -61.82
C LYS A 1024 -8.39 7.30 -60.55
N ASN A 1025 -7.72 6.19 -60.25
CA ASN A 1025 -7.96 5.42 -59.02
C ASN A 1025 -7.64 6.26 -57.78
N LEU A 1026 -6.51 6.95 -57.78
CA LEU A 1026 -6.11 7.85 -56.69
C LEU A 1026 -7.14 8.95 -56.45
N LYS A 1027 -7.61 9.60 -57.52
CA LYS A 1027 -8.69 10.60 -57.45
C LYS A 1027 -9.94 10.04 -56.76
N ASN A 1028 -10.39 8.85 -57.16
CA ASN A 1028 -11.58 8.23 -56.58
C ASN A 1028 -11.42 7.88 -55.10
N VAL A 1029 -10.21 7.48 -54.66
CA VAL A 1029 -9.91 7.24 -53.24
C VAL A 1029 -9.94 8.55 -52.45
N LEU A 1030 -9.31 9.62 -52.97
CA LEU A 1030 -9.29 10.93 -52.32
C LEU A 1030 -10.69 11.53 -52.18
N GLU A 1031 -11.52 11.46 -53.23
CA GLU A 1031 -12.91 11.93 -53.19
C GLU A 1031 -13.73 11.18 -52.15
N ALA A 1032 -13.54 9.86 -52.01
CA ALA A 1032 -14.21 9.05 -50.99
C ALA A 1032 -13.75 9.40 -49.55
N SER A 1033 -12.51 9.89 -49.39
CA SER A 1033 -11.99 10.39 -48.11
C SER A 1033 -12.41 11.83 -47.77
N GLY A 1034 -13.15 12.52 -48.65
CA GLY A 1034 -13.52 13.93 -48.48
C GLY A 1034 -12.42 14.92 -48.88
N SER A 1035 -11.47 14.50 -49.72
CA SER A 1035 -10.39 15.31 -50.27
C SER A 1035 -10.52 15.42 -51.80
N SER A 1036 -9.54 16.06 -52.46
CA SER A 1036 -9.49 16.18 -53.92
C SER A 1036 -8.05 16.17 -54.43
N MET A 1037 -7.86 15.99 -55.74
CA MET A 1037 -6.53 16.06 -56.37
C MET A 1037 -5.83 17.42 -56.16
N GLN A 1038 -6.60 18.49 -55.90
CA GLN A 1038 -6.06 19.84 -55.64
C GLN A 1038 -5.59 20.01 -54.20
N ASP A 1039 -6.01 19.14 -53.28
CA ASP A 1039 -5.67 19.20 -51.86
C ASP A 1039 -4.55 18.22 -51.49
N VAL A 1040 -3.92 17.60 -52.49
CA VAL A 1040 -2.79 16.68 -52.32
C VAL A 1040 -1.54 17.46 -51.92
N MET A 1041 -0.95 17.17 -50.76
CA MET A 1041 0.26 17.82 -50.28
C MET A 1041 1.52 17.17 -50.85
N LYS A 1042 1.56 15.84 -50.88
CA LYS A 1042 2.73 15.07 -51.33
C LYS A 1042 2.32 13.83 -52.11
N THR A 1043 3.10 13.47 -53.11
CA THR A 1043 3.01 12.18 -53.82
C THR A 1043 4.36 11.44 -53.83
N THR A 1044 4.29 10.12 -53.77
CA THR A 1044 5.42 9.23 -54.01
C THR A 1044 5.11 8.42 -55.27
N CYS A 1045 5.89 8.61 -56.33
CA CYS A 1045 5.70 7.99 -57.64
C CYS A 1045 6.79 6.93 -57.86
N LEU A 1046 6.39 5.68 -58.04
CA LEU A 1046 7.28 4.54 -58.22
C LEU A 1046 7.17 4.07 -59.67
N LEU A 1047 8.29 4.05 -60.40
CA LEU A 1047 8.36 3.60 -61.79
C LEU A 1047 9.17 2.31 -61.91
N LYS A 1048 8.78 1.40 -62.80
CA LYS A 1048 9.55 0.17 -63.07
C LYS A 1048 10.83 0.46 -63.88
N ASN A 1049 10.77 1.41 -64.82
CA ASN A 1049 11.90 1.86 -65.64
C ASN A 1049 11.92 3.39 -65.68
N MET A 1050 13.08 4.01 -65.45
CA MET A 1050 13.22 5.47 -65.49
C MET A 1050 13.17 6.05 -66.92
N GLU A 1051 13.31 5.21 -67.95
CA GLU A 1051 13.13 5.63 -69.36
C GLU A 1051 11.71 6.18 -69.63
N ASP A 1052 10.72 5.71 -68.86
CA ASP A 1052 9.32 6.13 -68.95
C ASP A 1052 9.02 7.48 -68.28
N PHE A 1053 10.02 8.12 -67.65
CA PHE A 1053 9.85 9.32 -66.84
C PHE A 1053 9.22 10.50 -67.60
N VAL A 1054 9.63 10.73 -68.86
CA VAL A 1054 9.10 11.85 -69.67
C VAL A 1054 7.62 11.62 -70.00
N ALA A 1055 7.26 10.41 -70.39
CA ALA A 1055 5.89 10.03 -70.74
C ALA A 1055 4.96 10.07 -69.51
N PHE A 1056 5.44 9.56 -68.36
CA PHE A 1056 4.71 9.67 -67.09
C PHE A 1056 4.46 11.12 -66.67
N ASN A 1057 5.49 11.98 -66.76
CA ASN A 1057 5.38 13.40 -66.38
C ASN A 1057 4.30 14.15 -67.15
N LYS A 1058 4.13 13.85 -68.44
CA LYS A 1058 3.11 14.48 -69.29
C LYS A 1058 1.69 14.17 -68.79
N VAL A 1059 1.43 12.93 -68.39
CA VAL A 1059 0.14 12.51 -67.81
C VAL A 1059 -0.05 13.10 -66.40
N TYR A 1060 1.00 13.04 -65.59
CA TYR A 1060 1.01 13.53 -64.22
C TYR A 1060 0.74 15.05 -64.14
N GLU A 1061 1.38 15.85 -64.99
CA GLU A 1061 1.17 17.31 -65.05
C GLU A 1061 -0.28 17.65 -65.42
N GLY A 1062 -0.87 16.91 -66.36
CA GLY A 1062 -2.28 17.08 -66.73
C GLY A 1062 -3.26 16.74 -65.59
N ALA A 1063 -2.94 15.75 -64.76
CA ALA A 1063 -3.83 15.31 -63.68
C ALA A 1063 -3.84 16.26 -62.46
N PHE A 1064 -2.73 16.94 -62.19
CA PHE A 1064 -2.60 17.82 -61.01
C PHE A 1064 -2.80 19.31 -61.32
N ALA A 1065 -2.76 19.75 -62.58
CA ALA A 1065 -2.94 21.16 -62.93
C ALA A 1065 -4.24 21.78 -62.37
N PRO A 1066 -4.23 23.04 -61.87
CA PRO A 1066 -3.08 23.95 -61.76
C PRO A 1066 -2.16 23.70 -60.55
N HIS A 1067 -2.55 22.82 -59.62
CA HIS A 1067 -1.78 22.50 -58.42
C HIS A 1067 -0.57 21.59 -58.72
N LYS A 1068 0.49 21.68 -57.92
CA LYS A 1068 1.67 20.80 -58.02
C LYS A 1068 2.05 20.32 -56.62
N PRO A 1069 1.77 19.06 -56.25
CA PRO A 1069 2.12 18.54 -54.93
C PRO A 1069 3.65 18.36 -54.81
N ALA A 1070 4.16 18.32 -53.57
CA ALA A 1070 5.52 17.86 -53.32
C ALA A 1070 5.70 16.43 -53.86
N ARG A 1071 6.82 16.11 -54.49
CA ARG A 1071 6.97 14.83 -55.21
C ARG A 1071 8.32 14.17 -55.00
N SER A 1072 8.30 12.88 -54.70
CA SER A 1072 9.41 11.94 -54.86
C SER A 1072 9.12 11.01 -56.04
N CYS A 1073 10.03 10.87 -56.99
CA CYS A 1073 9.87 9.97 -58.14
C CYS A 1073 11.17 9.21 -58.38
N PHE A 1074 11.15 7.88 -58.33
CA PHE A 1074 12.33 7.04 -58.48
C PHE A 1074 11.98 5.66 -59.06
N GLU A 1075 13.00 4.98 -59.59
CA GLU A 1075 12.89 3.63 -60.14
C GLU A 1075 12.91 2.58 -59.03
N VAL A 1076 12.11 1.51 -59.18
CA VAL A 1076 12.09 0.35 -58.29
C VAL A 1076 12.24 -0.95 -59.06
N ALA A 1077 12.89 -1.95 -58.44
CA ALA A 1077 13.22 -3.22 -59.11
C ALA A 1077 11.98 -3.99 -59.61
N ARG A 1078 10.84 -3.93 -58.91
CA ARG A 1078 9.59 -4.56 -59.31
C ARG A 1078 8.40 -3.99 -58.53
N LEU A 1079 7.27 -3.80 -59.21
CA LEU A 1079 6.00 -3.36 -58.62
C LEU A 1079 4.99 -4.52 -58.49
N PRO A 1080 3.98 -4.43 -57.60
CA PRO A 1080 2.91 -5.41 -57.47
C PRO A 1080 2.23 -5.70 -58.83
N LYS A 1081 1.98 -6.98 -59.12
CA LYS A 1081 1.44 -7.45 -60.42
C LYS A 1081 2.27 -7.03 -61.66
N ASP A 1082 3.56 -6.73 -61.49
CA ASP A 1082 4.48 -6.38 -62.59
C ASP A 1082 4.14 -5.12 -63.40
N VAL A 1083 3.28 -4.25 -62.85
CA VAL A 1083 2.88 -2.98 -63.47
C VAL A 1083 4.07 -2.02 -63.63
N LEU A 1084 3.90 -1.00 -64.47
CA LEU A 1084 4.95 -0.04 -64.79
C LEU A 1084 4.99 1.15 -63.81
N VAL A 1085 3.88 1.44 -63.11
CA VAL A 1085 3.77 2.59 -62.20
C VAL A 1085 2.82 2.35 -61.03
N GLU A 1086 3.19 2.92 -59.88
CA GLU A 1086 2.38 3.00 -58.67
C GLU A 1086 2.51 4.40 -58.06
N VAL A 1087 1.41 4.98 -57.57
CA VAL A 1087 1.41 6.33 -56.96
C VAL A 1087 0.69 6.32 -55.62
N GLU A 1088 1.39 6.78 -54.58
CA GLU A 1088 0.90 7.06 -53.23
C GLU A 1088 0.70 8.57 -53.04
N ALA A 1089 -0.24 8.98 -52.18
CA ALA A 1089 -0.45 10.39 -51.86
C ALA A 1089 -0.84 10.67 -50.40
N ILE A 1090 -0.45 11.86 -49.94
CA ILE A 1090 -0.92 12.48 -48.70
C ILE A 1090 -1.70 13.75 -49.07
N ALA A 1091 -2.92 13.91 -48.57
CA ALA A 1091 -3.81 15.02 -48.91
C ALA A 1091 -4.52 15.62 -47.69
N ALA A 1092 -4.97 16.87 -47.79
CA ALA A 1092 -5.78 17.51 -46.75
C ALA A 1092 -7.28 17.27 -47.01
N VAL A 1093 -8.06 17.10 -45.95
CA VAL A 1093 -9.53 17.10 -45.99
C VAL A 1093 -10.00 18.53 -45.80
N LYS A 1094 -10.88 19.03 -46.69
CA LYS A 1094 -11.52 20.33 -46.46
C LYS A 1094 -12.51 20.19 -45.30
N ASN A 1095 -12.32 20.98 -44.25
CA ASN A 1095 -13.28 21.11 -43.14
C ASN A 1095 -14.63 21.64 -43.64
#